data_AF-A0A956MMV1-F1
#
_entry.id   AF-A0A956MMV1-F1
#
_cell.length_a   1.000
_cell.length_b   1.000
_cell.length_c   1.000
_cell.angle_alpha   90.00
_cell.angle_beta   90.00
_cell.angle_gamma   90.00
#
_symmetry.space_group_name_H-M   'P 1'
#
loop_
_entity.id
_entity.type
_entity.pdbx_description
1 polymer ?
#
loop_
_entity_poly.entity_id
_entity_poly.type
_entity_poly.pdbx_seq_one_letter_code
_entity_poly.pdbx_strand_id
1 'polypeptide(L)'
;RSDDGGESWSLIHTDRRLWGRGGDFAEIRVHPKNPDVVFVGNVAAYRSDDGGKTWTSFKGAPGGDDYHRLWINPLHPDIMIFAADQGAVVSVNGGKTWSSWYNQPTAQLYHVSTDNQFPYWVYGGQQESGAIGIASRSNGGQISFRDWVGIGSDEYAYVAPDPLNPDLIYGGRVVRFNKKTGQTQNVAPEALRSGKYRILRTMPLLFHPADPKMLLFATNVLWKTTTGGDGWEIISPDLSREQPEVPESIGDFRTPELANMARRGVIYALGPSPLDVNTIWAGTDDGLVHVTRDGGKSWQNVTPPELRAWDKVSQIDASHFDANTAYIAINAIRLSDMRPHIYRTRDGGKSWQRVVTGLPDDGPINVVREDPKQAGLLFAGSERSVYFSIDAGDNWQSLRLNLPPSSMRDLVIHEDDLVVGTHGRSIWILDNIAPLRELAAASKTQTAHLFSPPIATRVRWNLFSDTPLPPEEPTGENPPDGAILDYYLKNAASKASLSIFDSKGDLVRSFSSDDPAEMIDSTALRHPTYWIRPQQHISTEAGHHRFAWDLRYPPPPGSEREFSIAAVYKKTPSAPVGPFVTPGKYTVRFTVDGRTFERLLTVRMDPRVQINAADLQLQTEFSMRSYNGYLALQKIREDIEAALADNPAASKRKTLTALWGRGAPGDPDIVYSSIYAAPAEQETITGLQYKFLYILNVLQSADARPTSQAMRAVEQLEQTQQALAKRWQAMR
;
A
#
# COMPACT_ATOMS: atom_id res chain seq x y z
N ARG A 1 -21.09 29.83 -35.95
CA ARG A 1 -19.84 30.34 -36.56
C ARG A 1 -20.08 31.79 -36.92
N SER A 2 -19.07 32.61 -36.68
CA SER A 2 -18.98 33.97 -37.20
C SER A 2 -17.68 34.04 -38.00
N ASP A 3 -17.71 34.72 -39.14
CA ASP A 3 -16.53 35.04 -39.95
C ASP A 3 -16.18 36.55 -39.87
N ASP A 4 -16.86 37.30 -38.99
CA ASP A 4 -16.81 38.76 -38.84
C ASP A 4 -16.56 39.21 -37.39
N GLY A 5 -15.89 38.38 -36.58
CA GLY A 5 -15.54 38.73 -35.20
C GLY A 5 -16.73 38.74 -34.22
N GLY A 6 -17.87 38.19 -34.62
CA GLY A 6 -19.06 38.01 -33.79
C GLY A 6 -20.19 38.99 -34.09
N GLU A 7 -20.07 39.84 -35.11
CA GLU A 7 -21.12 40.77 -35.55
C GLU A 7 -22.34 40.01 -36.09
N SER A 8 -22.12 38.91 -36.82
CA SER A 8 -23.18 38.01 -37.27
C SER A 8 -22.86 36.54 -36.98
N TRP A 9 -23.89 35.76 -36.70
CA TRP A 9 -23.78 34.34 -36.36
C TRP A 9 -24.62 33.48 -37.28
N SER A 10 -24.00 32.43 -37.81
CA SER A 10 -24.68 31.34 -38.50
C SER A 10 -24.65 30.07 -37.66
N LEU A 11 -25.82 29.45 -37.46
CA LEU A 11 -25.93 28.12 -36.87
C LEU A 11 -25.45 27.09 -37.89
N ILE A 12 -24.37 26.38 -37.57
CA ILE A 12 -23.76 25.42 -38.50
C ILE A 12 -24.22 23.98 -38.25
N HIS A 13 -24.53 23.63 -36.99
CA HIS A 13 -24.97 22.27 -36.65
C HIS A 13 -25.77 22.24 -35.33
N THR A 14 -26.68 21.27 -35.15
CA THR A 14 -27.50 21.06 -33.93
C THR A 14 -27.24 19.73 -33.22
N ASP A 15 -26.26 18.97 -33.70
CA ASP A 15 -25.89 17.64 -33.18
C ASP A 15 -25.64 17.65 -31.68
N ARG A 16 -26.41 16.85 -30.96
CA ARG A 16 -26.23 16.71 -29.51
C ARG A 16 -24.92 16.01 -29.15
N ARG A 17 -24.28 15.28 -30.06
CA ARG A 17 -22.94 14.69 -29.83
C ARG A 17 -21.88 15.75 -29.51
N LEU A 18 -22.05 16.97 -30.03
CA LEU A 18 -21.08 18.06 -29.86
C LEU A 18 -21.29 18.86 -28.57
N TRP A 19 -22.53 18.97 -28.06
CA TRP A 19 -22.85 19.86 -26.93
C TRP A 19 -23.70 19.23 -25.81
N GLY A 20 -24.16 17.98 -25.95
CA GLY A 20 -25.29 17.41 -25.19
C GLY A 20 -25.20 17.46 -23.66
N ARG A 21 -24.00 17.69 -23.10
CA ARG A 21 -23.73 18.00 -21.68
C ARG A 21 -22.97 19.32 -21.55
N GLY A 22 -23.51 20.42 -22.09
CA GLY A 22 -22.80 21.70 -22.24
C GLY A 22 -22.33 22.39 -20.95
N GLY A 23 -22.88 22.01 -19.80
CA GLY A 23 -22.37 22.45 -18.48
C GLY A 23 -21.07 21.75 -18.08
N ASP A 24 -20.80 20.57 -18.65
CA ASP A 24 -19.62 19.75 -18.38
C ASP A 24 -18.58 19.94 -19.51
N PHE A 25 -19.03 19.97 -20.78
CA PHE A 25 -18.15 20.09 -21.95
C PHE A 25 -18.46 21.34 -22.77
N ALA A 26 -17.47 22.24 -22.86
CA ALA A 26 -17.57 23.49 -23.62
C ALA A 26 -16.34 23.77 -24.49
N GLU A 27 -15.45 22.79 -24.66
CA GLU A 27 -14.18 22.99 -25.36
C GLU A 27 -14.36 22.92 -26.89
N ILE A 28 -13.99 24.01 -27.56
CA ILE A 28 -13.81 24.09 -29.01
C ILE A 28 -12.38 24.55 -29.29
N ARG A 29 -11.65 23.85 -30.16
CA ARG A 29 -10.30 24.23 -30.59
C ARG A 29 -10.18 24.26 -32.10
N VAL A 30 -9.52 25.28 -32.61
CA VAL A 30 -9.20 25.42 -34.03
C VAL A 30 -7.76 25.01 -34.25
N HIS A 31 -7.48 24.32 -35.35
CA HIS A 31 -6.12 23.94 -35.72
C HIS A 31 -5.27 25.19 -36.03
N PRO A 32 -4.08 25.33 -35.44
CA PRO A 32 -3.31 26.59 -35.45
C PRO A 32 -2.78 27.00 -36.83
N LYS A 33 -2.77 26.08 -37.81
CA LYS A 33 -2.34 26.34 -39.19
C LYS A 33 -3.43 26.15 -40.25
N ASN A 34 -4.65 25.80 -39.85
CA ASN A 34 -5.76 25.59 -40.78
C ASN A 34 -7.09 25.88 -40.07
N PRO A 35 -7.71 27.05 -40.30
CA PRO A 35 -8.91 27.44 -39.57
C PRO A 35 -10.15 26.59 -39.90
N ASP A 36 -10.15 25.81 -40.99
CA ASP A 36 -11.25 24.91 -41.32
C ASP A 36 -11.22 23.60 -40.52
N VAL A 37 -10.09 23.29 -39.87
CA VAL A 37 -9.98 22.11 -39.00
C VAL A 37 -10.33 22.50 -37.56
N VAL A 38 -11.42 21.94 -37.05
CA VAL A 38 -11.96 22.27 -35.73
C VAL A 38 -12.20 21.00 -34.92
N PHE A 39 -11.94 21.06 -33.62
CA PHE A 39 -12.10 19.97 -32.67
C PHE A 39 -13.07 20.34 -31.56
N VAL A 40 -13.81 19.36 -31.06
CA VAL A 40 -14.73 19.48 -29.93
C VAL A 40 -14.47 18.35 -28.94
N GLY A 41 -14.33 18.70 -27.66
CA GLY A 41 -14.34 17.75 -26.55
C GLY A 41 -15.77 17.50 -26.06
N ASN A 42 -16.10 16.23 -25.83
CA ASN A 42 -17.34 15.77 -25.21
C ASN A 42 -17.10 14.36 -24.63
N VAL A 43 -18.15 13.59 -24.36
CA VAL A 43 -18.08 12.14 -24.03
C VAL A 43 -17.17 11.37 -25.00
N ALA A 44 -17.10 11.81 -26.26
CA ALA A 44 -16.05 11.50 -27.23
C ALA A 44 -15.50 12.80 -27.83
N ALA A 45 -14.31 12.73 -28.44
CA ALA A 45 -13.71 13.84 -29.17
C ALA A 45 -14.08 13.80 -30.65
N TYR A 46 -14.49 14.95 -31.18
CA TYR A 46 -14.94 15.11 -32.56
C TYR A 46 -14.05 16.07 -33.33
N ARG A 47 -13.89 15.81 -34.63
CA ARG A 47 -13.15 16.66 -35.57
C ARG A 47 -14.02 17.00 -36.77
N SER A 48 -13.87 18.22 -37.26
CA SER A 48 -14.36 18.73 -38.53
C SER A 48 -13.17 19.22 -39.37
N ASP A 49 -13.26 19.06 -40.68
CA ASP A 49 -12.24 19.50 -41.66
C ASP A 49 -12.78 20.54 -42.66
N ASP A 50 -14.01 21.01 -42.46
CA ASP A 50 -14.73 21.90 -43.38
C ASP A 50 -15.36 23.12 -42.68
N GLY A 51 -14.72 23.54 -41.58
CA GLY A 51 -15.12 24.70 -40.80
C GLY A 51 -16.37 24.47 -39.95
N GLY A 52 -16.58 23.22 -39.50
CA GLY A 52 -17.63 22.82 -38.56
C GLY A 52 -18.90 22.28 -39.21
N LYS A 53 -18.94 22.05 -40.53
CA LYS A 53 -20.14 21.60 -41.24
C LYS A 53 -20.37 20.11 -41.09
N THR A 54 -19.30 19.31 -41.21
CA THR A 54 -19.33 17.86 -40.97
C THR A 54 -18.40 17.45 -39.84
N TRP A 55 -18.78 16.42 -39.08
CA TRP A 55 -18.07 15.99 -37.87
C TRP A 55 -17.92 14.47 -37.81
N THR A 56 -16.73 14.02 -37.42
CA THR A 56 -16.41 12.61 -37.18
C THR A 56 -15.79 12.45 -35.79
N SER A 57 -16.21 11.41 -35.05
CA SER A 57 -15.51 11.02 -33.81
C SER A 57 -14.16 10.42 -34.17
N PHE A 58 -13.08 10.95 -33.61
CA PHE A 58 -11.72 10.47 -33.87
C PHE A 58 -11.05 9.88 -32.62
N LYS A 59 -11.65 10.05 -31.44
CA LYS A 59 -11.23 9.43 -30.18
C LYS A 59 -12.40 9.32 -29.20
N GLY A 60 -12.51 8.19 -28.51
CA GLY A 60 -13.47 7.95 -27.43
C GLY A 60 -13.80 6.47 -27.28
N ALA A 61 -14.64 6.14 -26.30
CA ALA A 61 -15.16 4.79 -26.05
C ALA A 61 -16.69 4.82 -25.91
N PRO A 62 -17.39 3.69 -26.12
CA PRO A 62 -18.85 3.62 -25.96
C PRO A 62 -19.36 4.01 -24.57
N GLY A 63 -18.54 3.81 -23.53
CA GLY A 63 -18.86 4.19 -22.15
C GLY A 63 -18.68 5.69 -21.85
N GLY A 64 -17.96 6.41 -22.71
CA GLY A 64 -17.52 7.79 -22.47
C GLY A 64 -16.14 7.88 -21.80
N ASP A 65 -15.25 8.67 -22.40
CA ASP A 65 -13.95 9.01 -21.80
C ASP A 65 -13.94 10.45 -21.23
N ASP A 66 -15.00 11.22 -21.52
CA ASP A 66 -15.23 12.60 -21.04
C ASP A 66 -14.02 13.55 -21.28
N TYR A 67 -13.88 14.03 -22.52
CA TYR A 67 -12.80 14.93 -22.94
C TYR A 67 -13.10 16.39 -22.64
N HIS A 68 -12.32 16.99 -21.74
CA HIS A 68 -12.58 18.33 -21.20
C HIS A 68 -11.76 19.43 -21.86
N ARG A 69 -10.50 19.17 -22.23
CA ARG A 69 -9.58 20.20 -22.76
C ARG A 69 -8.69 19.62 -23.85
N LEU A 70 -8.40 20.42 -24.87
CA LEU A 70 -7.47 20.08 -25.93
C LEU A 70 -6.41 21.17 -26.10
N TRP A 71 -5.15 20.77 -26.09
CA TRP A 71 -4.03 21.60 -26.49
C TRP A 71 -3.41 21.05 -27.78
N ILE A 72 -3.12 21.95 -28.73
CA ILE A 72 -2.47 21.62 -30.01
C ILE A 72 -1.22 22.48 -30.10
N ASN A 73 -0.08 21.85 -30.35
CA ASN A 73 1.17 22.59 -30.50
C ASN A 73 1.10 23.52 -31.72
N PRO A 74 1.33 24.84 -31.58
CA PRO A 74 1.18 25.79 -32.68
C PRO A 74 2.24 25.62 -33.78
N LEU A 75 3.44 25.13 -33.43
CA LEU A 75 4.55 24.92 -34.34
C LEU A 75 4.50 23.54 -35.01
N HIS A 76 4.04 22.52 -34.27
CA HIS A 76 3.97 21.13 -34.70
C HIS A 76 2.58 20.53 -34.39
N PRO A 77 1.53 20.86 -35.17
CA PRO A 77 0.15 20.53 -34.80
C PRO A 77 -0.19 19.04 -34.69
N ASP A 78 0.70 18.17 -35.19
CA ASP A 78 0.62 16.73 -34.96
C ASP A 78 0.79 16.35 -33.47
N ILE A 79 1.40 17.25 -32.67
CA ILE A 79 1.53 17.10 -31.23
C ILE A 79 0.29 17.71 -30.56
N MET A 80 -0.49 16.85 -29.92
CA MET A 80 -1.76 17.19 -29.27
C MET A 80 -1.82 16.58 -27.88
N ILE A 81 -2.47 17.27 -26.93
CA ILE A 81 -2.73 16.77 -25.59
C ILE A 81 -4.22 16.93 -25.30
N PHE A 82 -4.89 15.84 -24.94
CA PHE A 82 -6.24 15.87 -24.38
C PHE A 82 -6.19 15.62 -22.87
N ALA A 83 -7.03 16.34 -22.13
CA ALA A 83 -7.41 15.98 -20.77
C ALA A 83 -8.75 15.23 -20.82
N ALA A 84 -8.72 13.96 -20.43
CA ALA A 84 -9.88 13.11 -20.17
C ALA A 84 -10.04 12.94 -18.65
N ASP A 85 -11.18 12.44 -18.19
CA ASP A 85 -11.40 12.25 -16.75
C ASP A 85 -10.39 11.28 -16.11
N GLN A 86 -9.93 10.27 -16.86
CA GLN A 86 -8.95 9.30 -16.38
C GLN A 86 -7.51 9.86 -16.34
N GLY A 87 -7.24 10.94 -17.08
CA GLY A 87 -5.91 11.56 -17.16
C GLY A 87 -5.62 12.19 -18.52
N ALA A 88 -4.37 12.65 -18.70
CA ALA A 88 -3.93 13.22 -19.96
C ALA A 88 -3.52 12.14 -20.97
N VAL A 89 -3.87 12.32 -22.24
CA VAL A 89 -3.38 11.49 -23.36
C VAL A 89 -2.71 12.37 -24.42
N VAL A 90 -1.60 11.87 -24.96
CA VAL A 90 -0.74 12.62 -25.88
C VAL A 90 -0.71 11.95 -27.25
N SER A 91 -0.88 12.73 -28.31
CA SER A 91 -0.61 12.31 -29.68
C SER A 91 0.59 13.05 -30.22
N VAL A 92 1.37 12.40 -31.08
CA VAL A 92 2.50 12.99 -31.83
C VAL A 92 2.36 12.79 -33.34
N ASN A 93 1.15 12.43 -33.80
CA ASN A 93 0.86 12.12 -35.20
C ASN A 93 -0.53 12.60 -35.64
N GLY A 94 -1.01 13.71 -35.05
CA GLY A 94 -2.26 14.36 -35.43
C GLY A 94 -3.51 13.61 -34.97
N GLY A 95 -3.40 12.91 -33.83
CA GLY A 95 -4.52 12.20 -33.22
C GLY A 95 -4.81 10.81 -33.79
N LYS A 96 -3.92 10.24 -34.61
CA LYS A 96 -4.05 8.88 -35.14
C LYS A 96 -3.82 7.83 -34.06
N THR A 97 -2.83 8.06 -33.20
CA THR A 97 -2.58 7.26 -32.00
C THR A 97 -2.36 8.16 -30.80
N TRP A 98 -2.59 7.61 -29.62
CA TRP A 98 -2.54 8.31 -28.34
C TRP A 98 -1.73 7.49 -27.33
N SER A 99 -1.03 8.17 -26.43
CA SER A 99 -0.42 7.55 -25.26
C SER A 99 -1.49 6.96 -24.35
N SER A 100 -1.06 6.01 -23.52
CA SER A 100 -1.87 5.54 -22.39
C SER A 100 -2.04 6.65 -21.34
N TRP A 101 -3.17 6.66 -20.64
CA TRP A 101 -3.38 7.44 -19.41
C TRP A 101 -2.99 6.66 -18.14
N TYR A 102 -2.75 5.34 -18.25
CA TYR A 102 -2.31 4.48 -17.13
C TYR A 102 -0.90 4.82 -16.60
N ASN A 103 -0.18 5.73 -17.27
CA ASN A 103 1.14 6.17 -16.85
C ASN A 103 1.13 7.30 -15.81
N GLN A 104 -0.07 7.70 -15.33
CA GLN A 104 -0.26 8.78 -14.36
C GLN A 104 -1.02 8.29 -13.12
N PRO A 105 -0.58 8.64 -11.89
CA PRO A 105 -1.27 8.21 -10.66
C PRO A 105 -2.47 9.12 -10.33
N THR A 106 -3.51 9.08 -11.16
CA THR A 106 -4.70 9.95 -11.08
C THR A 106 -5.88 9.34 -10.35
N ALA A 107 -5.77 8.09 -9.87
CA ALA A 107 -6.87 7.37 -9.24
C ALA A 107 -7.50 8.16 -8.08
N GLN A 108 -8.84 8.21 -8.09
CA GLN A 108 -9.67 8.95 -7.13
C GLN A 108 -10.58 7.97 -6.39
N LEU A 109 -10.28 7.73 -5.11
CA LEU A 109 -10.95 6.74 -4.30
C LEU A 109 -11.95 7.41 -3.36
N TYR A 110 -13.18 6.91 -3.35
CA TYR A 110 -14.24 7.43 -2.48
C TYR A 110 -14.17 6.86 -1.06
N HIS A 111 -13.95 5.54 -0.99
CA HIS A 111 -13.83 4.75 0.24
C HIS A 111 -12.76 3.68 0.03
N VAL A 112 -12.14 3.25 1.11
CA VAL A 112 -11.19 2.13 1.08
C VAL A 112 -11.58 1.08 2.12
N SER A 113 -11.33 -0.18 1.79
CA SER A 113 -11.49 -1.32 2.70
C SER A 113 -10.36 -2.31 2.50
N THR A 114 -10.18 -3.22 3.46
CA THR A 114 -9.20 -4.31 3.37
C THR A 114 -9.86 -5.65 3.67
N ASP A 115 -9.35 -6.72 3.08
CA ASP A 115 -9.62 -8.07 3.57
C ASP A 115 -8.58 -8.52 4.60
N ASN A 116 -8.65 -9.79 5.03
CA ASN A 116 -7.78 -10.37 6.04
C ASN A 116 -6.83 -11.46 5.49
N GLN A 117 -6.63 -11.53 4.16
CA GLN A 117 -5.72 -12.51 3.56
C GLN A 117 -4.25 -12.07 3.70
N PHE A 118 -3.27 -12.92 3.38
CA PHE A 118 -1.86 -12.50 3.32
C PHE A 118 -1.28 -12.70 1.91
N PRO A 119 -0.68 -11.64 1.30
CA PRO A 119 -0.80 -10.24 1.71
C PRO A 119 -2.26 -9.77 1.65
N TYR A 120 -2.67 -8.86 2.54
CA TYR A 120 -4.04 -8.35 2.51
C TYR A 120 -4.24 -7.52 1.25
N TRP A 121 -5.48 -7.45 0.77
CA TRP A 121 -5.83 -6.62 -0.38
C TRP A 121 -6.56 -5.37 0.08
N VAL A 122 -6.34 -4.28 -0.65
CA VAL A 122 -7.05 -3.02 -0.50
C VAL A 122 -8.06 -2.90 -1.65
N TYR A 123 -9.27 -2.49 -1.33
CA TYR A 123 -10.36 -2.32 -2.27
C TYR A 123 -10.95 -0.91 -2.20
N GLY A 124 -11.53 -0.44 -3.30
CA GLY A 124 -12.24 0.83 -3.33
C GLY A 124 -12.99 1.07 -4.63
N GLY A 125 -14.00 1.95 -4.60
CA GLY A 125 -14.57 2.53 -5.80
C GLY A 125 -13.63 3.60 -6.36
N GLN A 126 -13.23 3.47 -7.62
CA GLN A 126 -12.40 4.45 -8.33
C GLN A 126 -13.21 5.19 -9.40
N GLN A 127 -13.21 6.52 -9.33
CA GLN A 127 -13.82 7.40 -10.32
C GLN A 127 -13.37 7.02 -11.75
N GLU A 128 -14.34 6.82 -12.64
CA GLU A 128 -14.20 6.61 -14.09
C GLU A 128 -13.48 5.33 -14.49
N SER A 129 -13.20 4.45 -13.53
CA SER A 129 -12.50 3.17 -13.75
C SER A 129 -13.15 1.98 -13.04
N GLY A 130 -14.29 2.18 -12.37
CA GLY A 130 -15.00 1.14 -11.64
C GLY A 130 -14.38 0.81 -10.28
N ALA A 131 -14.86 -0.22 -9.62
CA ALA A 131 -14.24 -0.69 -8.39
C ALA A 131 -12.99 -1.53 -8.66
N ILE A 132 -12.02 -1.42 -7.76
CA ILE A 132 -10.69 -2.01 -7.88
C ILE A 132 -10.31 -2.79 -6.62
N GLY A 133 -9.41 -3.76 -6.78
CA GLY A 133 -8.71 -4.43 -5.70
C GLY A 133 -7.22 -4.58 -6.03
N ILE A 134 -6.35 -4.44 -5.03
CA ILE A 134 -4.90 -4.61 -5.19
C ILE A 134 -4.27 -5.24 -3.95
N ALA A 135 -3.26 -6.08 -4.13
CA ALA A 135 -2.47 -6.60 -3.02
C ALA A 135 -1.59 -5.51 -2.38
N SER A 136 -1.47 -5.52 -1.04
CA SER A 136 -0.55 -4.65 -0.27
C SER A 136 0.94 -4.98 -0.48
N ARG A 137 1.25 -6.13 -1.09
CA ARG A 137 2.60 -6.57 -1.44
C ARG A 137 2.55 -7.47 -2.67
N SER A 138 3.48 -7.28 -3.60
CA SER A 138 3.68 -8.17 -4.74
C SER A 138 4.81 -9.17 -4.51
N ASN A 139 4.72 -10.34 -5.14
CA ASN A 139 5.81 -11.30 -5.23
C ASN A 139 6.94 -10.84 -6.18
N GLY A 140 6.72 -9.80 -6.99
CA GLY A 140 7.71 -9.24 -7.92
C GLY A 140 8.66 -8.20 -7.33
N GLY A 141 8.66 -8.00 -6.00
CA GLY A 141 9.47 -7.00 -5.29
C GLY A 141 9.00 -5.55 -5.43
N GLN A 142 7.96 -5.30 -6.23
CA GLN A 142 7.29 -4.00 -6.38
C GLN A 142 5.84 -4.22 -6.79
N ILE A 143 4.95 -3.34 -6.36
CA ILE A 143 3.52 -3.40 -6.68
C ILE A 143 3.30 -2.79 -8.06
N SER A 144 2.69 -3.50 -8.99
CA SER A 144 2.61 -3.11 -10.40
C SER A 144 1.19 -3.23 -10.96
N PHE A 145 1.01 -2.86 -12.24
CA PHE A 145 -0.23 -3.08 -12.98
C PHE A 145 -0.68 -4.56 -13.00
N ARG A 146 0.23 -5.52 -12.71
CA ARG A 146 -0.05 -6.96 -12.67
C ARG A 146 -0.78 -7.39 -11.38
N ASP A 147 -0.78 -6.56 -10.35
CA ASP A 147 -1.33 -6.89 -9.03
C ASP A 147 -2.75 -6.35 -8.83
N TRP A 148 -3.26 -5.56 -9.78
CA TRP A 148 -4.62 -5.02 -9.78
C TRP A 148 -5.63 -6.02 -10.33
N VAL A 149 -6.85 -5.98 -9.77
CA VAL A 149 -8.02 -6.63 -10.34
C VAL A 149 -9.19 -5.65 -10.39
N GLY A 150 -9.98 -5.73 -11.46
CA GLY A 150 -11.28 -5.10 -11.50
C GLY A 150 -12.26 -5.86 -10.60
N ILE A 151 -13.02 -5.11 -9.81
CA ILE A 151 -14.11 -5.64 -9.00
C ILE A 151 -15.40 -5.32 -9.74
N GLY A 152 -16.33 -6.27 -9.82
CA GLY A 152 -17.61 -6.12 -10.52
C GLY A 152 -18.58 -5.10 -9.91
N SER A 153 -18.09 -4.11 -9.17
CA SER A 153 -18.86 -3.07 -8.50
C SER A 153 -18.68 -1.70 -9.17
N ASP A 154 -19.42 -0.70 -8.71
CA ASP A 154 -19.43 0.65 -9.29
C ASP A 154 -18.31 1.58 -8.78
N GLU A 155 -18.09 2.67 -9.49
CA GLU A 155 -16.97 3.61 -9.29
C GLU A 155 -17.04 4.46 -8.00
N TYR A 156 -18.22 4.65 -7.42
CA TYR A 156 -18.44 5.48 -6.22
C TYR A 156 -18.57 4.64 -4.93
N ALA A 157 -18.45 3.32 -5.09
CA ALA A 157 -18.86 2.29 -4.15
C ALA A 157 -18.08 2.32 -2.83
N TYR A 158 -18.79 2.01 -1.75
CA TYR A 158 -18.20 1.17 -0.71
C TYR A 158 -17.98 -0.22 -1.29
N VAL A 159 -16.79 -0.77 -1.06
CA VAL A 159 -16.46 -2.17 -1.37
C VAL A 159 -16.24 -2.89 -0.05
N ALA A 160 -16.86 -4.05 0.12
CA ALA A 160 -16.85 -4.84 1.35
C ALA A 160 -16.46 -6.28 1.02
N PRO A 161 -15.18 -6.65 1.13
CA PRO A 161 -14.77 -8.05 1.03
C PRO A 161 -15.40 -8.86 2.18
N ASP A 162 -15.84 -10.08 1.88
CA ASP A 162 -16.39 -11.00 2.88
C ASP A 162 -15.28 -11.41 3.87
N PRO A 163 -15.44 -11.16 5.19
CA PRO A 163 -14.40 -11.46 6.18
C PRO A 163 -14.07 -12.95 6.30
N LEU A 164 -14.99 -13.84 5.88
CA LEU A 164 -14.86 -15.28 5.96
C LEU A 164 -14.43 -15.91 4.63
N ASN A 165 -14.54 -15.18 3.52
CA ASN A 165 -14.18 -15.66 2.19
C ASN A 165 -13.66 -14.55 1.28
N PRO A 166 -12.32 -14.38 1.14
CA PRO A 166 -11.74 -13.28 0.36
C PRO A 166 -12.04 -13.37 -1.15
N ASP A 167 -12.63 -14.46 -1.64
CA ASP A 167 -13.09 -14.56 -3.02
C ASP A 167 -14.48 -13.93 -3.24
N LEU A 168 -15.23 -13.61 -2.18
CA LEU A 168 -16.53 -12.96 -2.27
C LEU A 168 -16.41 -11.50 -1.85
N ILE A 169 -16.81 -10.61 -2.74
CA ILE A 169 -16.66 -9.16 -2.54
C ILE A 169 -17.99 -8.50 -2.85
N TYR A 170 -18.48 -7.67 -1.94
CA TYR A 170 -19.72 -6.92 -2.10
C TYR A 170 -19.42 -5.47 -2.42
N GLY A 171 -20.28 -4.78 -3.17
CA GLY A 171 -20.05 -3.36 -3.43
C GLY A 171 -21.20 -2.61 -4.12
N GLY A 172 -21.12 -1.28 -4.08
CA GLY A 172 -21.84 -0.37 -4.97
C GLY A 172 -23.35 -0.49 -4.83
N ARG A 173 -24.07 -0.67 -5.94
CA ARG A 173 -25.52 -1.00 -5.97
C ARG A 173 -25.86 -2.41 -5.44
N VAL A 174 -25.11 -2.88 -4.46
CA VAL A 174 -25.26 -4.16 -3.77
C VAL A 174 -25.18 -5.35 -4.73
N VAL A 175 -23.99 -5.49 -5.30
CA VAL A 175 -23.62 -6.68 -6.07
C VAL A 175 -22.66 -7.55 -5.28
N ARG A 176 -22.68 -8.86 -5.54
CA ARG A 176 -21.71 -9.84 -5.07
C ARG A 176 -20.84 -10.29 -6.23
N PHE A 177 -19.55 -10.01 -6.14
CA PHE A 177 -18.52 -10.43 -7.08
C PHE A 177 -17.78 -11.66 -6.55
N ASN A 178 -17.57 -12.65 -7.41
CA ASN A 178 -16.75 -13.82 -7.11
C ASN A 178 -15.41 -13.72 -7.84
N LYS A 179 -14.33 -13.49 -7.11
CA LYS A 179 -12.96 -13.30 -7.63
C LYS A 179 -12.42 -14.52 -8.37
N LYS A 180 -12.84 -15.74 -7.99
CA LYS A 180 -12.42 -16.99 -8.66
C LYS A 180 -13.06 -17.16 -10.04
N THR A 181 -14.33 -16.79 -10.18
CA THR A 181 -15.07 -16.99 -11.44
C THR A 181 -15.17 -15.73 -12.29
N GLY A 182 -14.87 -14.56 -11.72
CA GLY A 182 -15.06 -13.25 -12.35
C GLY A 182 -16.52 -12.84 -12.52
N GLN A 183 -17.46 -13.55 -11.87
CA GLN A 183 -18.90 -13.31 -12.05
C GLN A 183 -19.45 -12.34 -11.01
N THR A 184 -20.44 -11.54 -11.43
CA THR A 184 -21.15 -10.57 -10.59
C THR A 184 -22.63 -10.92 -10.55
N GLN A 185 -23.24 -10.85 -9.37
CA GLN A 185 -24.67 -11.03 -9.17
C GLN A 185 -25.25 -9.82 -8.41
N ASN A 186 -26.40 -9.29 -8.86
CA ASN A 186 -27.14 -8.31 -8.07
C ASN A 186 -27.82 -9.04 -6.88
N VAL A 187 -27.55 -8.56 -5.67
CA VAL A 187 -28.11 -9.08 -4.42
C VAL A 187 -28.71 -7.96 -3.57
N ALA A 188 -29.17 -6.89 -4.22
CA ALA A 188 -29.75 -5.73 -3.56
C ALA A 188 -31.10 -6.07 -2.89
N PRO A 189 -31.48 -5.37 -1.80
CA PRO A 189 -32.79 -5.55 -1.17
C PRO A 189 -33.96 -5.34 -2.13
N GLU A 190 -33.81 -4.44 -3.10
CA GLU A 190 -34.79 -4.17 -4.15
C GLU A 190 -34.19 -4.41 -5.54
N ALA A 191 -34.42 -5.58 -6.10
CA ALA A 191 -34.06 -5.87 -7.49
C ALA A 191 -34.80 -4.96 -8.48
N LEU A 192 -36.07 -4.63 -8.16
CA LEU A 192 -36.84 -3.58 -8.82
C LEU A 192 -37.15 -2.49 -7.79
N ARG A 193 -36.66 -1.27 -8.03
CA ARG A 193 -36.79 -0.16 -7.09
C ARG A 193 -38.24 0.29 -6.98
N SER A 194 -38.75 0.34 -5.75
CA SER A 194 -40.10 0.85 -5.47
C SER A 194 -40.20 2.38 -5.52
N GLY A 195 -39.06 3.08 -5.42
CA GLY A 195 -39.00 4.53 -5.24
C GLY A 195 -39.22 4.98 -3.79
N LYS A 196 -39.55 4.05 -2.88
CA LYS A 196 -39.73 4.34 -1.44
C LYS A 196 -38.41 4.61 -0.73
N TYR A 197 -37.36 3.89 -1.12
CA TYR A 197 -36.04 3.99 -0.47
C TYR A 197 -35.09 4.83 -1.31
N ARG A 198 -34.62 5.92 -0.73
CA ARG A 198 -33.74 6.89 -1.40
C ARG A 198 -32.31 6.40 -1.31
N ILE A 199 -31.60 6.52 -2.42
CA ILE A 199 -30.23 6.06 -2.57
C ILE A 199 -29.36 7.18 -3.15
N LEU A 200 -28.08 7.16 -2.81
CA LEU A 200 -27.06 8.02 -3.40
C LEU A 200 -26.01 7.16 -4.13
N ARG A 201 -25.03 7.81 -4.76
CA ARG A 201 -23.94 7.11 -5.46
C ARG A 201 -23.01 6.37 -4.50
N THR A 202 -22.85 6.86 -3.27
CA THR A 202 -21.85 6.36 -2.32
C THR A 202 -22.51 5.95 -1.00
N MET A 203 -23.19 4.80 -1.02
CA MET A 203 -23.97 4.31 0.12
C MET A 203 -23.14 3.36 0.99
N PRO A 204 -23.21 3.47 2.33
CA PRO A 204 -22.56 2.50 3.22
C PRO A 204 -23.00 1.07 2.91
N LEU A 205 -22.01 0.21 2.67
CA LEU A 205 -22.15 -1.23 2.54
C LEU A 205 -20.92 -1.85 3.21
N LEU A 206 -21.11 -2.50 4.36
CA LEU A 206 -20.00 -3.03 5.16
C LEU A 206 -20.46 -4.19 6.04
N PHE A 207 -19.51 -5.06 6.41
CA PHE A 207 -19.74 -6.10 7.39
C PHE A 207 -19.64 -5.53 8.81
N HIS A 208 -20.48 -6.03 9.71
CA HIS A 208 -20.42 -5.68 11.12
C HIS A 208 -19.12 -6.22 11.75
N PRO A 209 -18.30 -5.41 12.43
CA PRO A 209 -17.00 -5.86 12.98
C PRO A 209 -17.14 -6.95 14.05
N ALA A 210 -18.21 -6.93 14.85
CA ALA A 210 -18.51 -7.97 15.84
C ALA A 210 -19.27 -9.20 15.30
N ASP A 211 -19.74 -9.18 14.04
CA ASP A 211 -20.42 -10.34 13.40
C ASP A 211 -20.03 -10.42 11.92
N PRO A 212 -19.08 -11.31 11.56
CA PRO A 212 -18.54 -11.37 10.20
C PRO A 212 -19.54 -11.87 9.15
N LYS A 213 -20.75 -12.32 9.55
CA LYS A 213 -21.81 -12.70 8.61
C LYS A 213 -22.81 -11.58 8.35
N MET A 214 -22.85 -10.57 9.20
CA MET A 214 -23.84 -9.50 9.14
C MET A 214 -23.37 -8.40 8.18
N LEU A 215 -23.93 -8.39 6.97
CA LEU A 215 -23.73 -7.33 5.99
C LEU A 215 -24.83 -6.27 6.17
N LEU A 216 -24.40 -5.02 6.33
CA LEU A 216 -25.26 -3.85 6.48
C LEU A 216 -25.23 -3.03 5.20
N PHE A 217 -26.40 -2.55 4.78
CA PHE A 217 -26.55 -1.65 3.63
C PHE A 217 -27.45 -0.47 3.99
N ALA A 218 -26.98 0.75 3.72
CA ALA A 218 -27.69 1.96 4.08
C ALA A 218 -28.36 2.63 2.87
N THR A 219 -29.63 2.96 3.04
CA THR A 219 -30.39 3.91 2.20
C THR A 219 -30.85 5.05 3.11
N ASN A 220 -32.04 5.61 2.90
CA ASN A 220 -32.71 6.34 3.99
C ASN A 220 -33.08 5.46 5.20
N VAL A 221 -33.11 4.13 5.05
CA VAL A 221 -33.25 3.14 6.13
C VAL A 221 -32.03 2.22 6.16
N LEU A 222 -31.80 1.52 7.27
CA LEU A 222 -30.74 0.53 7.40
C LEU A 222 -31.28 -0.87 7.12
N TRP A 223 -30.60 -1.57 6.21
CA TRP A 223 -30.86 -2.96 5.85
C TRP A 223 -29.78 -3.87 6.43
N LYS A 224 -30.17 -5.11 6.74
CA LYS A 224 -29.31 -6.17 7.25
C LYS A 224 -29.54 -7.47 6.49
N THR A 225 -28.46 -8.20 6.20
CA THR A 225 -28.51 -9.59 5.75
C THR A 225 -27.46 -10.43 6.48
N THR A 226 -27.76 -11.71 6.68
CA THR A 226 -26.80 -12.73 7.16
C THR A 226 -26.69 -13.90 6.19
N THR A 227 -27.25 -13.76 4.99
CA THR A 227 -27.36 -14.81 3.96
C THR A 227 -26.60 -14.45 2.69
N GLY A 228 -25.68 -13.48 2.77
CA GLY A 228 -24.91 -13.03 1.60
C GLY A 228 -25.77 -12.36 0.53
N GLY A 229 -26.87 -11.71 0.94
CA GLY A 229 -27.77 -10.94 0.08
C GLY A 229 -28.95 -11.72 -0.50
N ASP A 230 -29.14 -12.99 -0.14
CA ASP A 230 -30.32 -13.78 -0.56
C ASP A 230 -31.63 -13.26 0.07
N GLY A 231 -31.54 -12.56 1.20
CA GLY A 231 -32.68 -11.92 1.87
C GLY A 231 -32.23 -10.79 2.79
N TRP A 232 -33.07 -9.76 2.93
CA TRP A 232 -32.78 -8.54 3.67
C TRP A 232 -33.89 -8.19 4.67
N GLU A 233 -33.49 -7.70 5.84
CA GLU A 233 -34.34 -7.18 6.91
C GLU A 233 -34.12 -5.67 7.04
N ILE A 234 -35.20 -4.89 7.19
CA ILE A 234 -35.10 -3.46 7.55
C ILE A 234 -35.01 -3.37 9.06
N ILE A 235 -33.96 -2.70 9.56
CA ILE A 235 -33.66 -2.54 10.98
C ILE A 235 -33.61 -1.07 11.40
N SER A 236 -34.24 -0.16 10.65
CA SER A 236 -34.46 1.22 11.08
C SER A 236 -35.69 1.85 10.41
N PRO A 237 -36.28 2.90 11.00
CA PRO A 237 -37.13 3.82 10.24
C PRO A 237 -36.27 4.70 9.31
N ASP A 238 -36.90 5.63 8.59
CA ASP A 238 -36.17 6.66 7.85
C ASP A 238 -35.48 7.61 8.85
N LEU A 239 -34.15 7.61 8.86
CA LEU A 239 -33.34 8.36 9.85
C LEU A 239 -32.97 9.78 9.41
N SER A 240 -33.31 10.20 8.18
CA SER A 240 -32.96 11.53 7.67
C SER A 240 -33.84 12.65 8.24
N ARG A 241 -33.56 13.92 7.93
CA ARG A 241 -34.38 15.04 8.39
C ARG A 241 -35.65 15.16 7.55
N GLU A 242 -36.83 15.21 8.18
CA GLU A 242 -38.10 15.25 7.45
C GLU A 242 -38.27 16.51 6.60
N GLN A 243 -37.92 17.67 7.18
CA GLN A 243 -37.92 18.97 6.51
C GLN A 243 -36.54 19.63 6.71
N PRO A 244 -35.59 19.41 5.78
CA PRO A 244 -34.29 20.06 5.85
C PRO A 244 -34.41 21.56 5.56
N GLU A 245 -33.59 22.36 6.24
CA GLU A 245 -33.50 23.80 5.95
C GLU A 245 -32.89 24.03 4.56
N VAL A 246 -33.23 25.16 3.93
CA VAL A 246 -32.60 25.59 2.67
C VAL A 246 -31.34 26.37 3.03
N PRO A 247 -30.15 25.90 2.65
CA PRO A 247 -28.90 26.49 3.10
C PRO A 247 -28.68 27.83 2.41
N GLU A 248 -28.12 28.81 3.13
CA GLU A 248 -27.82 30.14 2.57
C GLU A 248 -26.77 30.07 1.45
N SER A 249 -25.94 29.03 1.44
CA SER A 249 -24.84 28.84 0.49
C SER A 249 -25.26 28.71 -0.98
N ILE A 250 -26.53 28.38 -1.27
CA ILE A 250 -27.02 28.31 -2.66
C ILE A 250 -27.35 29.68 -3.26
N GLY A 251 -27.29 30.76 -2.48
CA GLY A 251 -27.42 32.14 -2.96
C GLY A 251 -28.67 32.38 -3.82
N ASP A 252 -28.46 32.92 -5.02
CA ASP A 252 -29.52 33.28 -5.98
C ASP A 252 -30.34 32.08 -6.48
N PHE A 253 -29.89 30.85 -6.26
CA PHE A 253 -30.67 29.65 -6.57
C PHE A 253 -31.74 29.33 -5.52
N ARG A 254 -31.81 30.12 -4.43
CA ARG A 254 -32.85 29.98 -3.41
C ARG A 254 -34.19 30.50 -3.93
N THR A 255 -35.17 29.61 -4.05
CA THR A 255 -36.54 29.97 -4.43
C THR A 255 -37.54 29.70 -3.29
N PRO A 256 -38.70 30.38 -3.24
CA PRO A 256 -39.73 30.12 -2.24
C PRO A 256 -40.22 28.67 -2.21
N GLU A 257 -40.22 27.98 -3.36
CA GLU A 257 -40.65 26.59 -3.47
C GLU A 257 -39.74 25.62 -2.70
N LEU A 258 -38.45 25.97 -2.52
CA LEU A 258 -37.51 25.14 -1.78
C LEU A 258 -37.85 25.04 -0.29
N ALA A 259 -38.64 25.97 0.27
CA ALA A 259 -39.10 25.89 1.66
C ALA A 259 -39.99 24.66 1.92
N ASN A 260 -40.62 24.12 0.87
CA ASN A 260 -41.46 22.92 0.93
C ASN A 260 -40.81 21.74 0.18
N MET A 261 -39.48 21.72 0.06
CA MET A 261 -38.80 20.63 -0.63
C MET A 261 -39.06 19.29 0.06
N ALA A 262 -39.32 18.26 -0.74
CA ALA A 262 -39.47 16.90 -0.22
C ALA A 262 -38.19 16.43 0.49
N ARG A 263 -38.36 15.55 1.49
CA ARG A 263 -37.28 14.86 2.20
C ARG A 263 -36.30 14.21 1.21
N ARG A 264 -35.01 14.54 1.31
CA ARG A 264 -33.97 14.04 0.38
C ARG A 264 -32.87 13.22 1.04
N GLY A 265 -32.62 13.42 2.33
CA GLY A 265 -31.48 12.82 3.01
C GLY A 265 -31.51 11.30 3.05
N VAL A 266 -30.33 10.73 3.25
CA VAL A 266 -30.07 9.29 3.43
C VAL A 266 -29.11 9.07 4.59
N ILE A 267 -29.02 7.83 5.08
CA ILE A 267 -27.93 7.40 5.94
C ILE A 267 -26.67 7.34 5.07
N TYR A 268 -25.68 8.15 5.42
CA TYR A 268 -24.45 8.35 4.65
C TYR A 268 -23.23 7.76 5.35
N ALA A 269 -23.29 7.57 6.67
CA ALA A 269 -22.22 6.97 7.46
C ALA A 269 -22.80 5.95 8.43
N LEU A 270 -22.06 4.85 8.64
CA LEU A 270 -22.35 3.82 9.63
C LEU A 270 -21.11 3.61 10.49
N GLY A 271 -21.31 3.45 11.80
CA GLY A 271 -20.29 3.04 12.76
C GLY A 271 -20.83 1.92 13.64
N PRO A 272 -20.92 0.67 13.16
CA PRO A 272 -21.26 -0.47 14.02
C PRO A 272 -20.18 -0.72 15.07
N SER A 273 -20.56 -1.08 16.29
CA SER A 273 -19.62 -1.26 17.39
C SER A 273 -18.81 -2.56 17.25
N PRO A 274 -17.48 -2.52 17.39
CA PRO A 274 -16.67 -3.73 17.48
C PRO A 274 -16.86 -4.48 18.81
N LEU A 275 -17.45 -3.85 19.84
CA LEU A 275 -17.61 -4.41 21.19
C LEU A 275 -19.00 -5.03 21.45
N ASP A 276 -20.02 -4.59 20.72
CA ASP A 276 -21.40 -5.05 20.91
C ASP A 276 -22.16 -5.04 19.58
N VAL A 277 -22.57 -6.23 19.15
CA VAL A 277 -23.32 -6.44 17.89
C VAL A 277 -24.66 -5.70 17.84
N ASN A 278 -25.22 -5.31 18.98
CA ASN A 278 -26.50 -4.59 19.04
C ASN A 278 -26.35 -3.07 18.96
N THR A 279 -25.12 -2.56 19.10
CA THR A 279 -24.83 -1.13 19.06
C THR A 279 -24.41 -0.71 17.66
N ILE A 280 -25.26 0.09 16.99
CA ILE A 280 -24.96 0.64 15.66
C ILE A 280 -25.23 2.14 15.66
N TRP A 281 -24.24 2.91 15.21
CA TRP A 281 -24.37 4.34 14.98
C TRP A 281 -24.64 4.62 13.49
N ALA A 282 -25.52 5.57 13.22
CA ALA A 282 -25.88 5.99 11.86
C ALA A 282 -25.85 7.52 11.75
N GLY A 283 -25.27 8.03 10.68
CA GLY A 283 -25.16 9.45 10.37
C GLY A 283 -25.73 9.75 9.00
N THR A 284 -26.41 10.88 8.84
CA THR A 284 -27.07 11.25 7.60
C THR A 284 -26.35 12.38 6.86
N ASP A 285 -26.56 12.48 5.54
CA ASP A 285 -25.97 13.58 4.75
C ASP A 285 -26.64 14.94 4.98
N ASP A 286 -27.74 14.95 5.74
CA ASP A 286 -28.44 16.14 6.23
C ASP A 286 -28.26 16.39 7.74
N GLY A 287 -27.26 15.76 8.36
CA GLY A 287 -26.68 16.17 9.64
C GLY A 287 -27.29 15.58 10.91
N LEU A 288 -28.09 14.51 10.80
CA LEU A 288 -28.58 13.78 11.97
C LEU A 288 -27.66 12.62 12.34
N VAL A 289 -27.52 12.38 13.64
CA VAL A 289 -26.81 11.24 14.23
C VAL A 289 -27.77 10.44 15.09
N HIS A 290 -27.81 9.13 14.87
CA HIS A 290 -28.66 8.19 15.58
C HIS A 290 -27.85 7.01 16.12
N VAL A 291 -28.34 6.42 17.21
CA VAL A 291 -27.78 5.18 17.77
C VAL A 291 -28.90 4.20 18.11
N THR A 292 -28.67 2.93 17.83
CA THR A 292 -29.44 1.80 18.38
C THR A 292 -28.57 1.01 19.36
N ARG A 293 -29.20 0.40 20.35
CA ARG A 293 -28.57 -0.47 21.36
C ARG A 293 -29.22 -1.86 21.42
N ASP A 294 -30.19 -2.13 20.55
CA ASP A 294 -31.02 -3.33 20.56
C ASP A 294 -31.07 -4.02 19.19
N GLY A 295 -30.05 -3.79 18.36
CA GLY A 295 -29.92 -4.39 17.03
C GLY A 295 -30.87 -3.78 16.00
N GLY A 296 -31.28 -2.52 16.20
CA GLY A 296 -32.12 -1.76 15.27
C GLY A 296 -33.63 -1.83 15.52
N LYS A 297 -34.06 -2.40 16.66
CA LYS A 297 -35.50 -2.40 17.03
C LYS A 297 -35.97 -1.00 17.40
N SER A 298 -35.10 -0.21 18.04
CA SER A 298 -35.34 1.20 18.35
C SER A 298 -34.09 2.05 18.07
N TRP A 299 -34.31 3.32 17.73
CA TRP A 299 -33.26 4.28 17.40
C TRP A 299 -33.47 5.58 18.16
N GLN A 300 -32.40 6.09 18.77
CA GLN A 300 -32.39 7.37 19.46
C GLN A 300 -31.67 8.41 18.61
N ASN A 301 -32.27 9.59 18.43
CA ASN A 301 -31.57 10.75 17.88
C ASN A 301 -30.64 11.33 18.95
N VAL A 302 -29.35 11.37 18.64
CA VAL A 302 -28.25 11.81 19.51
C VAL A 302 -27.41 12.88 18.81
N THR A 303 -28.01 13.67 17.93
CA THR A 303 -27.32 14.68 17.11
C THR A 303 -26.68 15.75 17.99
N PRO A 304 -25.39 16.11 17.78
CA PRO A 304 -24.80 17.28 18.43
C PRO A 304 -25.62 18.54 18.13
N PRO A 305 -25.91 19.39 19.12
CA PRO A 305 -26.83 20.53 18.96
C PRO A 305 -26.33 21.59 17.97
N GLU A 306 -25.03 21.61 17.67
CA GLU A 306 -24.43 22.52 16.69
C GLU A 306 -24.70 22.12 15.24
N LEU A 307 -25.04 20.85 14.98
CA LEU A 307 -25.24 20.35 13.62
C LEU A 307 -26.60 20.80 13.06
N ARG A 308 -26.56 21.30 11.84
CA ARG A 308 -27.70 21.80 11.08
C ARG A 308 -27.97 20.91 9.89
N ALA A 309 -29.04 21.21 9.15
CA ALA A 309 -29.24 20.58 7.86
C ALA A 309 -28.00 20.80 6.97
N TRP A 310 -27.60 19.76 6.24
CA TRP A 310 -26.45 19.74 5.31
C TRP A 310 -25.05 19.67 5.95
N ASP A 311 -24.94 19.62 7.28
CA ASP A 311 -23.71 19.20 7.96
C ASP A 311 -23.51 17.70 7.76
N LYS A 312 -23.02 17.31 6.59
CA LYS A 312 -22.89 15.91 6.20
C LYS A 312 -22.02 15.16 7.20
N VAL A 313 -22.62 14.18 7.91
CA VAL A 313 -21.89 13.20 8.70
C VAL A 313 -21.13 12.32 7.70
N SER A 314 -19.83 12.57 7.55
CA SER A 314 -19.04 11.95 6.49
C SER A 314 -18.56 10.56 6.87
N GLN A 315 -18.18 10.36 8.14
CA GLN A 315 -17.86 9.07 8.73
C GLN A 315 -18.13 9.03 10.23
N ILE A 316 -18.41 7.83 10.74
CA ILE A 316 -18.54 7.54 12.17
C ILE A 316 -17.57 6.40 12.51
N ASP A 317 -16.92 6.48 13.66
CA ASP A 317 -16.16 5.38 14.22
C ASP A 317 -16.59 5.11 15.67
N ALA A 318 -17.07 3.90 15.91
CA ALA A 318 -17.47 3.44 17.23
C ALA A 318 -16.23 2.91 17.96
N SER A 319 -16.04 3.28 19.22
CA SER A 319 -14.78 2.99 19.90
C SER A 319 -14.50 1.49 20.02
N HIS A 320 -13.22 1.14 19.87
CA HIS A 320 -12.68 -0.20 20.07
C HIS A 320 -12.49 -0.55 21.56
N PHE A 321 -12.69 0.41 22.48
CA PHE A 321 -12.39 0.25 23.91
C PHE A 321 -13.55 0.57 24.84
N ASP A 322 -14.54 1.36 24.41
CA ASP A 322 -15.72 1.71 25.20
C ASP A 322 -16.98 1.80 24.36
N ALA A 323 -18.00 1.00 24.69
CA ALA A 323 -19.26 0.97 23.93
C ALA A 323 -20.06 2.29 23.98
N ASN A 324 -19.73 3.23 24.86
CA ASN A 324 -20.37 4.55 24.93
C ASN A 324 -19.60 5.65 24.19
N THR A 325 -18.40 5.35 23.71
CA THR A 325 -17.55 6.31 23.00
C THR A 325 -17.70 6.14 21.49
N ALA A 326 -17.82 7.27 20.80
CA ALA A 326 -17.80 7.33 19.34
C ALA A 326 -17.21 8.67 18.87
N TYR A 327 -16.62 8.64 17.68
CA TYR A 327 -16.07 9.80 16.99
C TYR A 327 -16.79 9.98 15.67
N ILE A 328 -17.10 11.23 15.32
CA ILE A 328 -17.75 11.56 14.05
C ILE A 328 -16.98 12.65 13.33
N ALA A 329 -16.80 12.48 12.02
CA ALA A 329 -16.30 13.50 11.12
C ALA A 329 -17.47 14.17 10.40
N ILE A 330 -17.44 15.50 10.34
CA ILE A 330 -18.45 16.31 9.64
C ILE A 330 -17.78 17.08 8.52
N ASN A 331 -18.35 16.99 7.31
CA ASN A 331 -17.89 17.74 6.14
C ASN A 331 -18.95 18.77 5.74
N ALA A 332 -18.69 20.04 6.06
CA ALA A 332 -19.61 21.16 5.87
C ALA A 332 -19.29 22.02 4.62
N ILE A 333 -18.53 21.49 3.64
CA ILE A 333 -18.14 22.23 2.43
C ILE A 333 -19.38 22.72 1.65
N ARG A 334 -20.49 21.96 1.67
CA ARG A 334 -21.76 22.35 1.03
C ARG A 334 -22.39 23.62 1.62
N LEU A 335 -21.99 23.98 2.84
CA LEU A 335 -22.39 25.19 3.53
C LEU A 335 -21.37 26.33 3.37
N SER A 336 -20.38 26.17 2.49
CA SER A 336 -19.21 27.06 2.37
C SER A 336 -18.39 27.16 3.67
N ASP A 337 -18.47 26.16 4.55
CA ASP A 337 -17.65 26.07 5.75
C ASP A 337 -16.44 25.14 5.48
N MET A 338 -15.26 25.75 5.47
CA MET A 338 -13.99 25.05 5.23
C MET A 338 -13.29 24.60 6.51
N ARG A 339 -13.89 24.82 7.69
CA ARG A 339 -13.28 24.50 8.98
C ARG A 339 -13.33 23.00 9.29
N PRO A 340 -12.39 22.50 10.10
CA PRO A 340 -12.42 21.13 10.57
C PRO A 340 -13.52 20.92 11.60
N HIS A 341 -14.21 19.78 11.49
CA HIS A 341 -15.27 19.39 12.42
C HIS A 341 -15.15 17.90 12.75
N ILE A 342 -14.72 17.63 13.98
CA ILE A 342 -14.69 16.30 14.59
C ILE A 342 -15.37 16.41 15.94
N TYR A 343 -16.29 15.50 16.24
CA TYR A 343 -16.95 15.43 17.54
C TYR A 343 -16.71 14.07 18.20
N ARG A 344 -16.53 14.09 19.52
CA ARG A 344 -16.39 12.91 20.39
C ARG A 344 -17.54 12.87 21.38
N THR A 345 -18.14 11.70 21.56
CA THR A 345 -19.00 11.40 22.72
C THR A 345 -18.33 10.33 23.60
N ARG A 346 -18.68 10.30 24.88
CA ARG A 346 -18.25 9.28 25.86
C ARG A 346 -19.43 8.72 26.69
N ASP A 347 -20.65 9.11 26.35
CA ASP A 347 -21.86 8.83 27.15
C ASP A 347 -23.02 8.27 26.30
N GLY A 348 -22.68 7.70 25.14
CA GLY A 348 -23.66 7.16 24.21
C GLY A 348 -24.41 8.23 23.42
N GLY A 349 -23.79 9.38 23.20
CA GLY A 349 -24.32 10.47 22.37
C GLY A 349 -25.23 11.45 23.12
N LYS A 350 -25.28 11.39 24.45
CA LYS A 350 -26.03 12.36 25.27
C LYS A 350 -25.35 13.73 25.24
N SER A 351 -24.02 13.74 25.17
CA SER A 351 -23.21 14.94 24.97
C SER A 351 -22.10 14.71 23.96
N TRP A 352 -21.68 15.80 23.32
CA TRP A 352 -20.63 15.82 22.31
C TRP A 352 -19.65 16.95 22.58
N GLN A 353 -18.37 16.66 22.35
CA GLN A 353 -17.29 17.64 22.42
C GLN A 353 -16.64 17.76 21.06
N ARG A 354 -16.51 19.00 20.55
CA ARG A 354 -15.74 19.29 19.34
C ARG A 354 -14.23 19.19 19.65
N VAL A 355 -13.52 18.34 18.92
CA VAL A 355 -12.13 17.93 19.20
C VAL A 355 -11.23 18.19 17.99
N VAL A 356 -10.85 19.46 17.79
CA VAL A 356 -10.17 19.93 16.56
C VAL A 356 -8.90 20.75 16.79
N THR A 357 -8.45 20.87 18.04
CA THR A 357 -7.24 21.64 18.38
C THR A 357 -6.02 21.10 17.64
N GLY A 358 -5.26 21.98 16.98
CA GLY A 358 -4.08 21.59 16.18
C GLY A 358 -4.37 21.29 14.71
N LEU A 359 -5.64 21.22 14.30
CA LEU A 359 -6.04 21.14 12.89
C LEU A 359 -6.11 22.54 12.26
N PRO A 360 -5.74 22.72 10.98
CA PRO A 360 -5.90 24.00 10.28
C PRO A 360 -7.38 24.37 10.08
N ASP A 361 -7.71 25.66 10.21
CA ASP A 361 -9.08 26.19 10.03
C ASP A 361 -9.61 26.15 8.59
N ASP A 362 -8.80 25.72 7.62
CA ASP A 362 -9.17 25.59 6.19
C ASP A 362 -9.02 24.16 5.66
N GLY A 363 -9.07 23.17 6.56
CA GLY A 363 -9.01 21.75 6.25
C GLY A 363 -10.27 21.00 6.69
N PRO A 364 -11.31 20.89 5.84
CA PRO A 364 -12.47 20.05 6.13
C PRO A 364 -12.06 18.60 6.38
N ILE A 365 -12.76 17.93 7.29
CA ILE A 365 -12.49 16.55 7.67
C ILE A 365 -13.45 15.61 6.96
N ASN A 366 -12.91 14.54 6.37
CA ASN A 366 -13.68 13.50 5.71
C ASN A 366 -13.86 12.28 6.60
N VAL A 367 -12.86 11.96 7.41
CA VAL A 367 -12.81 10.70 8.15
C VAL A 367 -12.03 10.86 9.46
N VAL A 368 -12.49 10.16 10.49
CA VAL A 368 -11.79 9.95 11.77
C VAL A 368 -11.82 8.46 12.09
N ARG A 369 -10.71 7.93 12.60
CA ARG A 369 -10.55 6.53 13.03
C ARG A 369 -9.80 6.44 14.35
N GLU A 370 -10.25 5.57 15.24
CA GLU A 370 -9.55 5.15 16.45
C GLU A 370 -8.68 3.93 16.15
N ASP A 371 -7.45 3.93 16.66
CA ASP A 371 -6.58 2.78 16.57
C ASP A 371 -7.13 1.61 17.39
N PRO A 372 -7.29 0.40 16.82
CA PRO A 372 -7.91 -0.73 17.53
C PRO A 372 -7.01 -1.33 18.62
N LYS A 373 -5.73 -0.92 18.74
CA LYS A 373 -4.77 -1.48 19.70
C LYS A 373 -4.34 -0.50 20.79
N GLN A 374 -4.47 0.81 20.57
CA GLN A 374 -4.06 1.87 21.50
C GLN A 374 -5.19 2.87 21.71
N ALA A 375 -5.85 2.79 22.87
CA ALA A 375 -6.86 3.76 23.28
C ALA A 375 -6.31 5.19 23.25
N GLY A 376 -7.08 6.10 22.68
CA GLY A 376 -6.74 7.52 22.54
C GLY A 376 -5.85 7.87 21.34
N LEU A 377 -5.28 6.88 20.63
CA LEU A 377 -4.64 7.13 19.35
C LEU A 377 -5.71 7.23 18.26
N LEU A 378 -5.82 8.39 17.61
CA LEU A 378 -6.76 8.65 16.53
C LEU A 378 -6.03 9.10 15.27
N PHE A 379 -6.65 8.88 14.11
CA PHE A 379 -6.23 9.39 12.82
C PHE A 379 -7.38 10.14 12.15
N ALA A 380 -7.08 11.24 11.47
CA ALA A 380 -8.07 12.03 10.74
C ALA A 380 -7.59 12.35 9.32
N GLY A 381 -8.46 12.13 8.34
CA GLY A 381 -8.23 12.48 6.93
C GLY A 381 -8.95 13.78 6.57
N SER A 382 -8.21 14.75 6.05
CA SER A 382 -8.71 16.05 5.61
C SER A 382 -8.63 16.21 4.09
N GLU A 383 -9.11 17.33 3.57
CA GLU A 383 -8.91 17.73 2.16
C GLU A 383 -7.45 17.99 1.76
N ARG A 384 -6.48 17.90 2.69
CA ARG A 384 -5.07 18.22 2.42
C ARG A 384 -4.04 17.24 3.00
N SER A 385 -4.39 16.47 4.01
CA SER A 385 -3.43 15.61 4.73
C SER A 385 -4.11 14.64 5.70
N VAL A 386 -3.30 13.74 6.26
CA VAL A 386 -3.64 12.92 7.42
C VAL A 386 -3.05 13.56 8.67
N TYR A 387 -3.80 13.52 9.77
CA TYR A 387 -3.40 13.94 11.10
C TYR A 387 -3.54 12.79 12.08
N PHE A 388 -2.83 12.85 13.20
CA PHE A 388 -2.98 11.93 14.30
C PHE A 388 -3.09 12.67 15.64
N SER A 389 -3.69 12.02 16.62
CA SER A 389 -3.81 12.49 18.00
C SER A 389 -3.46 11.32 18.93
N ILE A 390 -2.77 11.58 20.04
CA ILE A 390 -2.45 10.56 21.07
C ILE A 390 -3.25 10.77 22.38
N ASP A 391 -4.19 11.72 22.39
CA ASP A 391 -4.98 12.13 23.55
C ASP A 391 -6.48 12.18 23.23
N ALA A 392 -6.95 11.21 22.45
CA ALA A 392 -8.36 11.01 22.09
C ALA A 392 -9.00 12.21 21.38
N GLY A 393 -8.22 12.95 20.59
CA GLY A 393 -8.64 14.07 19.74
C GLY A 393 -8.45 15.44 20.38
N ASP A 394 -7.96 15.50 21.62
CA ASP A 394 -7.80 16.76 22.32
C ASP A 394 -6.73 17.64 21.64
N ASN A 395 -5.67 17.04 21.05
CA ASN A 395 -4.65 17.72 20.24
C ASN A 395 -4.22 16.89 19.02
N TRP A 396 -4.24 17.52 17.84
CA TRP A 396 -3.86 16.90 16.57
C TRP A 396 -2.50 17.37 16.05
N GLN A 397 -1.79 16.47 15.38
CA GLN A 397 -0.50 16.70 14.73
C GLN A 397 -0.53 16.15 13.30
N SER A 398 0.19 16.80 12.39
CA SER A 398 0.26 16.33 10.99
C SER A 398 1.03 15.01 10.89
N LEU A 399 0.48 14.06 10.12
CA LEU A 399 1.13 12.82 9.70
C LEU A 399 1.41 12.83 8.19
N ARG A 400 1.73 14.01 7.62
CA ARG A 400 1.88 14.14 6.17
C ARG A 400 3.08 13.36 5.62
N LEU A 401 4.23 13.41 6.29
CA LEU A 401 5.49 12.79 5.80
C LEU A 401 5.72 13.12 4.30
N ASN A 402 5.80 12.12 3.42
CA ASN A 402 5.92 12.26 1.96
C ASN A 402 4.58 12.22 1.21
N LEU A 403 3.44 12.17 1.91
CA LEU A 403 2.11 12.19 1.33
C LEU A 403 1.84 13.55 0.63
N PRO A 404 1.45 13.57 -0.65
CA PRO A 404 1.11 14.80 -1.36
C PRO A 404 -0.12 15.48 -0.74
N PRO A 405 -0.28 16.80 -0.94
CA PRO A 405 -1.44 17.52 -0.45
C PRO A 405 -2.63 17.22 -1.39
N SER A 406 -3.41 16.20 -1.04
CA SER A 406 -4.62 15.78 -1.76
C SER A 406 -5.78 15.56 -0.78
N SER A 407 -6.98 15.34 -1.30
CA SER A 407 -8.12 14.98 -0.46
C SER A 407 -7.96 13.55 0.06
N MET A 408 -7.92 13.38 1.38
CA MET A 408 -7.92 12.07 2.05
C MET A 408 -9.38 11.72 2.34
N ARG A 409 -9.94 10.79 1.56
CA ARG A 409 -11.37 10.52 1.53
C ARG A 409 -11.79 9.50 2.57
N ASP A 410 -10.94 8.50 2.83
CA ASP A 410 -11.21 7.45 3.80
C ASP A 410 -9.90 6.85 4.34
N LEU A 411 -9.99 6.24 5.53
CA LEU A 411 -8.88 5.62 6.26
C LEU A 411 -9.29 4.25 6.79
N VAL A 412 -8.38 3.28 6.68
CA VAL A 412 -8.51 1.95 7.30
C VAL A 412 -7.22 1.61 8.03
N ILE A 413 -7.35 1.12 9.25
CA ILE A 413 -6.24 0.58 10.02
C ILE A 413 -6.30 -0.94 9.91
N HIS A 414 -5.28 -1.52 9.28
CA HIS A 414 -5.17 -2.97 9.11
C HIS A 414 -3.93 -3.48 9.84
N GLU A 415 -4.12 -4.25 10.90
CA GLU A 415 -3.06 -4.69 11.82
C GLU A 415 -2.22 -3.51 12.37
N ASP A 416 -1.07 -3.25 11.76
CA ASP A 416 -0.13 -2.19 12.10
C ASP A 416 0.04 -1.18 10.96
N ASP A 417 -0.77 -1.23 9.91
CA ASP A 417 -0.68 -0.33 8.77
C ASP A 417 -1.84 0.67 8.76
N LEU A 418 -1.58 1.88 8.26
CA LEU A 418 -2.61 2.88 7.96
C LEU A 418 -2.77 3.01 6.44
N VAL A 419 -3.91 2.54 5.93
CA VAL A 419 -4.29 2.62 4.52
C VAL A 419 -5.10 3.90 4.28
N VAL A 420 -4.74 4.65 3.24
CA VAL A 420 -5.34 5.94 2.90
C VAL A 420 -5.91 5.88 1.48
N GLY A 421 -7.21 6.12 1.35
CA GLY A 421 -7.86 6.39 0.06
C GLY A 421 -7.78 7.87 -0.27
N THR A 422 -7.15 8.21 -1.39
CA THR A 422 -7.00 9.62 -1.81
C THR A 422 -7.82 9.95 -3.05
N HIS A 423 -8.22 11.22 -3.18
CA HIS A 423 -8.76 11.76 -4.42
C HIS A 423 -7.60 12.30 -5.28
N GLY A 424 -7.13 11.50 -6.25
CA GLY A 424 -6.16 11.92 -7.26
C GLY A 424 -4.71 11.51 -7.01
N ARG A 425 -4.45 10.65 -6.02
CA ARG A 425 -3.11 10.10 -5.69
C ARG A 425 -3.15 8.62 -5.32
N SER A 426 -4.19 7.90 -5.74
CA SER A 426 -4.39 6.46 -5.50
C SER A 426 -4.45 6.09 -4.01
N ILE A 427 -4.03 4.88 -3.69
CA ILE A 427 -3.93 4.30 -2.34
C ILE A 427 -2.53 4.54 -1.79
N TRP A 428 -2.43 4.94 -0.53
CA TRP A 428 -1.18 4.99 0.22
C TRP A 428 -1.25 4.08 1.44
N ILE A 429 -0.13 3.44 1.78
CA ILE A 429 -0.02 2.61 2.98
C ILE A 429 1.17 3.15 3.78
N LEU A 430 0.92 3.59 5.01
CA LEU A 430 1.98 3.83 5.97
C LEU A 430 2.23 2.52 6.72
N ASP A 431 3.29 1.82 6.32
CA ASP A 431 3.68 0.56 6.93
C ASP A 431 4.11 0.79 8.39
N ASN A 432 3.55 0.01 9.32
CA ASN A 432 3.89 0.03 10.74
C ASN A 432 3.72 1.38 11.46
N ILE A 433 2.51 1.63 11.97
CA ILE A 433 2.14 2.73 12.87
C ILE A 433 2.42 2.42 14.35
N ALA A 434 2.99 1.25 14.68
CA ALA A 434 3.28 0.88 16.08
C ALA A 434 4.12 1.95 16.84
N PRO A 435 5.10 2.65 16.21
CA PRO A 435 5.79 3.74 16.89
C PRO A 435 4.87 4.86 17.41
N LEU A 436 3.75 5.14 16.73
CA LEU A 436 2.78 6.14 17.17
C LEU A 436 2.03 5.71 18.45
N ARG A 437 1.84 4.40 18.64
CA ARG A 437 1.21 3.85 19.85
C ARG A 437 2.08 4.02 21.10
N GLU A 438 3.40 3.98 20.91
CA GLU A 438 4.39 4.16 21.98
C GLU A 438 4.93 5.60 22.09
N LEU A 439 4.48 6.52 21.23
CA LEU A 439 5.07 7.86 21.11
C LEU A 439 5.07 8.65 22.43
N ALA A 440 4.00 8.53 23.23
CA ALA A 440 3.90 9.16 24.54
C ALA A 440 4.97 8.64 25.53
N ALA A 441 5.30 7.36 25.46
CA ALA A 441 6.36 6.76 26.26
C ALA A 441 7.74 7.15 25.74
N ALA A 442 7.94 7.08 24.42
CA ALA A 442 9.18 7.48 23.76
C ALA A 442 9.55 8.94 24.04
N SER A 443 8.57 9.85 24.04
CA SER A 443 8.78 11.28 24.31
C SER A 443 9.30 11.59 25.73
N LYS A 444 9.14 10.65 26.67
CA LYS A 444 9.63 10.78 28.06
C LYS A 444 11.03 10.23 28.26
N THR A 445 11.62 9.56 27.26
CA THR A 445 12.98 9.04 27.37
C THR A 445 14.00 10.16 27.51
N GLN A 446 15.11 9.88 28.20
CA GLN A 446 16.23 10.81 28.34
C GLN A 446 17.36 10.55 27.33
N THR A 447 17.37 9.39 26.67
CA THR A 447 18.40 9.05 25.69
C THR A 447 17.83 8.45 24.42
N ALA A 448 17.23 7.27 24.53
CA ALA A 448 16.73 6.54 23.37
C ALA A 448 15.53 5.67 23.73
N HIS A 449 14.80 5.25 22.72
CA HIS A 449 13.68 4.31 22.84
C HIS A 449 13.74 3.31 21.69
N LEU A 450 13.75 2.01 22.00
CA LEU A 450 13.54 0.95 21.01
C LEU A 450 12.06 0.61 21.01
N PHE A 451 11.38 0.85 19.89
CA PHE A 451 9.96 0.55 19.74
C PHE A 451 9.73 -0.95 19.65
N SER A 452 8.56 -1.42 20.08
CA SER A 452 8.21 -2.83 19.92
C SER A 452 8.05 -3.15 18.42
N PRO A 453 8.81 -4.11 17.89
CA PRO A 453 8.72 -4.44 16.47
C PRO A 453 7.40 -5.18 16.18
N PRO A 454 6.78 -4.98 15.02
CA PRO A 454 5.64 -5.78 14.59
C PRO A 454 6.04 -7.24 14.35
N ILE A 455 5.06 -8.12 14.17
CA ILE A 455 5.33 -9.49 13.76
C ILE A 455 5.95 -9.47 12.36
N ALA A 456 7.18 -9.99 12.24
CA ALA A 456 7.87 -10.07 10.96
C ALA A 456 7.45 -11.35 10.22
N THR A 457 7.05 -11.25 8.96
CA THR A 457 6.77 -12.41 8.12
C THR A 457 7.99 -12.74 7.27
N ARG A 458 8.43 -14.00 7.31
CA ARG A 458 9.47 -14.52 6.42
C ARG A 458 8.93 -14.62 4.98
N VAL A 459 9.19 -13.58 4.20
CA VAL A 459 8.84 -13.49 2.77
C VAL A 459 10.09 -13.27 1.93
N ARG A 460 9.99 -13.63 0.65
CA ARG A 460 11.06 -13.45 -0.33
C ARG A 460 10.84 -12.14 -1.07
N TRP A 461 11.91 -11.37 -1.28
CA TRP A 461 11.81 -10.05 -1.90
C TRP A 461 11.24 -10.11 -3.31
N ASN A 462 11.83 -10.94 -4.18
CA ASN A 462 11.36 -11.18 -5.54
C ASN A 462 11.39 -12.67 -5.83
N LEU A 463 10.29 -13.21 -6.34
CA LEU A 463 10.11 -14.62 -6.69
C LEU A 463 10.12 -14.87 -8.20
N PHE A 464 10.21 -13.82 -9.01
CA PHE A 464 10.32 -13.94 -10.46
C PHE A 464 11.79 -14.06 -10.89
N SER A 465 12.01 -14.62 -12.07
CA SER A 465 13.34 -14.84 -12.66
C SER A 465 13.50 -14.13 -14.01
N ASP A 466 12.56 -13.25 -14.38
CA ASP A 466 12.49 -12.62 -15.68
C ASP A 466 13.12 -11.22 -15.70
N THR A 467 13.25 -10.67 -16.91
CA THR A 467 13.64 -9.27 -17.17
C THR A 467 12.80 -8.29 -16.33
N PRO A 468 13.42 -7.29 -15.69
CA PRO A 468 12.72 -6.33 -14.85
C PRO A 468 11.79 -5.44 -15.68
N LEU A 469 10.78 -4.85 -15.05
CA LEU A 469 9.98 -3.80 -15.69
C LEU A 469 10.89 -2.60 -16.03
N PRO A 470 10.68 -1.92 -17.18
CA PRO A 470 11.35 -0.66 -17.46
C PRO A 470 11.14 0.33 -16.30
N PRO A 471 12.17 1.09 -15.88
CA PRO A 471 12.06 2.08 -14.81
C PRO A 471 10.97 3.15 -15.00
N GLU A 472 10.55 3.37 -16.24
CA GLU A 472 9.54 4.35 -16.63
C GLU A 472 8.10 3.85 -16.37
N GLU A 473 7.92 2.54 -16.18
CA GLU A 473 6.61 1.97 -15.84
C GLU A 473 6.25 2.31 -14.40
N PRO A 474 5.07 2.92 -14.12
CA PRO A 474 4.69 3.25 -12.76
C PRO A 474 4.52 2.00 -11.91
N THR A 475 5.19 1.99 -10.76
CA THR A 475 5.05 0.96 -9.72
C THR A 475 4.92 1.60 -8.34
N GLY A 476 4.23 0.91 -7.44
CA GLY A 476 4.25 1.17 -6.02
C GLY A 476 5.39 0.40 -5.34
N GLU A 477 5.85 0.91 -4.20
CA GLU A 477 6.85 0.21 -3.41
C GLU A 477 6.19 -0.95 -2.65
N ASN A 478 6.88 -2.10 -2.59
CA ASN A 478 6.55 -3.11 -1.59
C ASN A 478 6.91 -2.60 -0.19
N PRO A 479 6.19 -3.02 0.87
CA PRO A 479 6.63 -2.80 2.23
C PRO A 479 8.01 -3.43 2.46
N PRO A 480 8.84 -2.88 3.36
CA PRO A 480 10.16 -3.43 3.67
C PRO A 480 10.12 -4.95 3.90
N ASP A 481 11.11 -5.69 3.38
CA ASP A 481 11.24 -7.10 3.66
C ASP A 481 11.82 -7.36 5.06
N GLY A 482 11.28 -8.38 5.70
CA GLY A 482 11.74 -8.84 7.01
C GLY A 482 11.15 -8.07 8.20
N ALA A 483 11.99 -7.78 9.20
CA ALA A 483 11.59 -7.13 10.45
C ALA A 483 11.87 -5.62 10.40
N ILE A 484 10.81 -4.82 10.56
CA ILE A 484 10.90 -3.37 10.72
C ILE A 484 11.27 -3.07 12.18
N LEU A 485 12.43 -2.46 12.39
CA LEU A 485 12.99 -2.09 13.68
C LEU A 485 13.08 -0.57 13.77
N ASP A 486 12.15 0.02 14.51
CA ASP A 486 12.13 1.46 14.74
C ASP A 486 12.81 1.80 16.08
N TYR A 487 13.58 2.90 16.10
CA TYR A 487 14.16 3.46 17.31
C TYR A 487 14.13 4.99 17.27
N TYR A 488 14.12 5.61 18.45
CA TYR A 488 14.18 7.06 18.62
C TYR A 488 15.42 7.44 19.43
N LEU A 489 16.13 8.47 18.98
CA LEU A 489 17.24 9.10 19.66
C LEU A 489 16.84 10.53 20.05
N LYS A 490 16.88 10.86 21.35
CA LYS A 490 16.56 12.21 21.82
C LYS A 490 17.56 13.25 21.31
N ASN A 491 18.84 12.87 21.29
CA ASN A 491 19.94 13.64 20.76
C ASN A 491 20.77 12.74 19.84
N ALA A 492 21.63 13.34 19.01
CA ALA A 492 22.59 12.56 18.23
C ALA A 492 23.51 11.76 19.17
N ALA A 493 23.88 10.55 18.74
CA ALA A 493 24.72 9.60 19.45
C ALA A 493 26.12 9.54 18.83
N SER A 494 27.10 9.04 19.58
CA SER A 494 28.44 8.78 19.02
C SER A 494 28.49 7.43 18.31
N LYS A 495 27.82 6.43 18.87
CA LYS A 495 27.78 5.07 18.32
C LYS A 495 26.47 4.37 18.65
N ALA A 496 25.95 3.61 17.68
CA ALA A 496 24.76 2.81 17.86
C ALA A 496 24.87 1.45 17.14
N SER A 497 24.19 0.43 17.66
CA SER A 497 24.13 -0.90 17.05
C SER A 497 22.82 -1.63 17.34
N LEU A 498 22.35 -2.43 16.38
CA LEU A 498 21.26 -3.39 16.54
C LEU A 498 21.81 -4.81 16.45
N SER A 499 21.58 -5.62 17.48
CA SER A 499 21.97 -7.04 17.52
C SER A 499 20.74 -7.91 17.73
N ILE A 500 20.68 -9.02 17.00
CA ILE A 500 19.57 -9.97 17.06
C ILE A 500 20.07 -11.28 17.64
N PHE A 501 19.38 -11.77 18.66
CA PHE A 501 19.65 -13.04 19.32
C PHE A 501 18.48 -14.00 19.11
N ASP A 502 18.79 -15.28 18.93
CA ASP A 502 17.77 -16.33 18.87
C ASP A 502 17.21 -16.67 20.26
N SER A 503 16.32 -17.65 20.33
CA SER A 503 15.72 -18.09 21.61
C SER A 503 16.70 -18.75 22.58
N LYS A 504 17.90 -19.14 22.13
CA LYS A 504 18.97 -19.71 22.96
C LYS A 504 19.93 -18.64 23.48
N GLY A 505 19.83 -17.41 22.97
CA GLY A 505 20.74 -16.32 23.27
C GLY A 505 21.96 -16.27 22.34
N ASP A 506 21.97 -17.07 21.27
CA ASP A 506 23.03 -17.05 20.27
C ASP A 506 22.86 -15.84 19.35
N LEU A 507 23.97 -15.16 19.03
CA LEU A 507 23.95 -14.01 18.11
C LEU A 507 23.65 -14.49 16.69
N VAL A 508 22.60 -13.95 16.09
CA VAL A 508 22.18 -14.25 14.73
C VAL A 508 22.79 -13.25 13.75
N ARG A 509 22.62 -11.96 14.01
CA ARG A 509 23.15 -10.87 13.16
C ARG A 509 23.31 -9.60 13.98
N SER A 510 24.26 -8.76 13.60
CA SER A 510 24.46 -7.44 14.19
C SER A 510 24.70 -6.41 13.09
N PHE A 511 24.29 -5.17 13.37
CA PHE A 511 24.44 -3.99 12.54
C PHE A 511 25.00 -2.86 13.41
N SER A 512 25.90 -2.05 12.88
CA SER A 512 26.58 -0.98 13.60
C SER A 512 26.57 0.32 12.80
N SER A 513 26.60 1.46 13.49
CA SER A 513 26.86 2.77 12.86
C SER A 513 28.25 2.84 12.23
N ASP A 514 29.17 1.98 12.67
CA ASP A 514 30.53 1.86 12.15
C ASP A 514 30.67 0.84 11.01
N ASP A 515 29.55 0.22 10.57
CA ASP A 515 29.62 -0.74 9.47
C ASP A 515 30.11 -0.02 8.20
N PRO A 516 31.12 -0.58 7.50
CA PRO A 516 31.66 0.05 6.31
C PRO A 516 30.58 0.19 5.24
N ALA A 517 30.60 1.32 4.55
CA ALA A 517 29.76 1.53 3.38
C ALA A 517 30.15 0.54 2.27
N GLU A 518 29.14 -0.05 1.63
CA GLU A 518 29.28 -0.88 0.45
C GLU A 518 29.84 0.00 -0.67
N MET A 519 31.08 -0.26 -1.06
CA MET A 519 31.70 0.42 -2.20
C MET A 519 31.23 -0.22 -3.49
N ILE A 520 30.47 0.53 -4.28
CA ILE A 520 30.00 0.10 -5.60
C ILE A 520 30.89 0.75 -6.65
N ASP A 521 31.69 -0.05 -7.36
CA ASP A 521 32.45 0.42 -8.52
C ASP A 521 31.53 0.50 -9.75
N SER A 522 31.00 1.70 -10.01
CA SER A 522 30.13 1.94 -11.16
C SER A 522 30.79 1.69 -12.51
N THR A 523 32.13 1.65 -12.59
CA THR A 523 32.86 1.40 -13.84
C THR A 523 33.00 -0.09 -14.16
N ALA A 524 32.89 -0.95 -13.13
CA ALA A 524 32.94 -2.40 -13.27
C ALA A 524 31.55 -3.03 -13.46
N LEU A 525 30.47 -2.30 -13.15
CA LEU A 525 29.11 -2.81 -13.31
C LEU A 525 28.69 -2.93 -14.77
N ARG A 526 27.99 -4.02 -15.09
CA ARG A 526 27.40 -4.29 -16.41
C ARG A 526 25.99 -3.72 -16.56
N HIS A 527 25.50 -3.03 -15.54
CA HIS A 527 24.17 -2.40 -15.51
C HIS A 527 24.23 -1.08 -14.74
N PRO A 528 23.26 -0.17 -14.95
CA PRO A 528 23.22 1.10 -14.22
C PRO A 528 23.10 0.92 -12.70
N THR A 529 23.68 1.86 -11.93
CA THR A 529 23.67 1.84 -10.46
C THR A 529 22.28 2.09 -9.86
N TYR A 530 21.35 2.66 -10.61
CA TYR A 530 20.00 2.94 -10.13
C TYR A 530 19.17 1.68 -9.85
N TRP A 531 19.63 0.48 -10.22
CA TRP A 531 18.97 -0.77 -9.84
C TRP A 531 19.24 -1.19 -8.40
N ILE A 532 20.35 -0.72 -7.84
CA ILE A 532 20.90 -1.21 -6.57
C ILE A 532 20.06 -0.67 -5.41
N ARG A 533 19.75 -1.56 -4.46
CA ARG A 533 19.22 -1.17 -3.16
C ARG A 533 20.34 -0.52 -2.35
N PRO A 534 20.20 0.74 -1.91
CA PRO A 534 21.18 1.36 -1.03
C PRO A 534 21.33 0.56 0.28
N GLN A 535 22.57 0.41 0.75
CA GLN A 535 22.82 -0.15 2.07
C GLN A 535 22.17 0.72 3.14
N GLN A 536 21.51 0.07 4.11
CA GLN A 536 21.01 0.73 5.31
C GLN A 536 22.10 0.76 6.38
N HIS A 537 22.27 1.91 7.01
CA HIS A 537 23.16 2.09 8.16
C HIS A 537 22.34 2.36 9.41
N ILE A 538 22.89 1.99 10.57
CA ILE A 538 22.35 2.46 11.84
C ILE A 538 22.68 3.96 11.95
N SER A 539 21.64 4.79 11.91
CA SER A 539 21.75 6.22 12.08
C SER A 539 22.03 6.58 13.53
N THR A 540 22.94 7.52 13.74
CA THR A 540 23.21 8.13 15.03
C THR A 540 22.63 9.53 15.16
N GLU A 541 21.90 10.01 14.16
CA GLU A 541 21.30 11.35 14.20
C GLU A 541 20.17 11.45 15.24
N ALA A 542 19.84 12.66 15.70
CA ALA A 542 18.67 12.84 16.55
C ALA A 542 17.37 12.56 15.78
N GLY A 543 16.36 12.02 16.46
CA GLY A 543 15.03 11.77 15.89
C GLY A 543 14.66 10.29 15.78
N HIS A 544 13.60 10.03 15.02
CA HIS A 544 13.09 8.68 14.75
C HIS A 544 13.80 8.07 13.55
N HIS A 545 14.17 6.79 13.67
CA HIS A 545 14.87 6.03 12.63
C HIS A 545 14.22 4.67 12.44
N ARG A 546 14.20 4.22 11.19
CA ARG A 546 13.70 2.90 10.78
C ARG A 546 14.83 2.09 10.16
N PHE A 547 14.99 0.85 10.60
CA PHE A 547 15.92 -0.12 10.03
C PHE A 547 15.20 -1.43 9.69
N ALA A 548 15.49 -2.04 8.54
CA ALA A 548 14.86 -3.30 8.13
C ALA A 548 15.88 -4.45 8.15
N TRP A 549 15.65 -5.44 9.02
CA TRP A 549 16.42 -6.68 8.99
C TRP A 549 15.72 -7.69 8.08
N ASP A 550 16.38 -8.06 6.97
CA ASP A 550 15.96 -9.05 5.96
C ASP A 550 15.68 -10.49 6.47
N LEU A 551 15.75 -10.73 7.80
CA LEU A 551 15.59 -12.03 8.45
C LEU A 551 16.64 -13.06 8.04
N ARG A 552 17.83 -12.63 7.64
CA ARG A 552 18.94 -13.52 7.27
C ARG A 552 20.11 -13.40 8.23
N TYR A 553 20.86 -14.49 8.35
CA TYR A 553 22.23 -14.50 8.86
C TYR A 553 23.12 -13.58 8.00
N PRO A 554 24.32 -13.22 8.48
CA PRO A 554 25.23 -12.34 7.75
C PRO A 554 25.49 -12.83 6.32
N PRO A 555 25.67 -11.90 5.36
CA PRO A 555 26.09 -12.29 4.01
C PRO A 555 27.47 -13.00 4.06
N PRO A 556 27.71 -14.00 3.21
CA PRO A 556 28.99 -14.71 3.15
C PRO A 556 30.17 -13.74 2.91
N PRO A 557 31.10 -13.59 3.88
CA PRO A 557 32.18 -12.61 3.77
C PRO A 557 33.22 -13.00 2.72
N GLY A 558 33.83 -12.01 2.06
CA GLY A 558 34.86 -12.25 1.03
C GLY A 558 34.32 -12.71 -0.33
N SER A 559 32.99 -12.69 -0.52
CA SER A 559 32.33 -12.93 -1.81
C SER A 559 32.30 -11.69 -2.70
N GLU A 560 32.25 -11.90 -4.02
CA GLU A 560 31.95 -10.83 -4.98
C GLU A 560 30.45 -10.51 -4.92
N ARG A 561 30.11 -9.21 -4.91
CA ARG A 561 28.70 -8.77 -4.85
C ARG A 561 28.10 -8.77 -6.25
N GLU A 562 26.98 -9.48 -6.40
CA GLU A 562 26.23 -9.55 -7.65
C GLU A 562 24.75 -9.17 -7.42
N PHE A 563 24.03 -8.94 -8.52
CA PHE A 563 22.63 -8.53 -8.51
C PHE A 563 21.80 -9.46 -9.40
N SER A 564 20.63 -9.84 -8.89
CA SER A 564 19.71 -10.71 -9.63
C SER A 564 19.22 -10.06 -10.93
N ILE A 565 19.00 -10.88 -11.96
CA ILE A 565 18.30 -10.47 -13.18
C ILE A 565 16.90 -9.93 -12.89
N ALA A 566 16.23 -10.43 -11.85
CA ALA A 566 14.92 -9.97 -11.39
C ALA A 566 15.05 -8.68 -10.56
N ALA A 567 15.69 -7.67 -11.17
CA ALA A 567 15.99 -6.40 -10.54
C ALA A 567 14.71 -5.59 -10.27
N VAL A 568 14.74 -4.82 -9.19
CA VAL A 568 13.70 -3.85 -8.84
C VAL A 568 14.36 -2.49 -8.81
N TYR A 569 13.76 -1.51 -9.50
CA TYR A 569 14.30 -0.16 -9.59
C TYR A 569 14.62 0.38 -8.18
N LYS A 570 15.88 0.77 -7.95
CA LYS A 570 16.46 1.26 -6.67
C LYS A 570 16.31 0.34 -5.46
N LYS A 571 15.90 -0.93 -5.64
CA LYS A 571 15.55 -1.84 -4.54
C LYS A 571 16.10 -3.26 -4.72
N THR A 572 16.99 -3.50 -5.68
CA THR A 572 17.62 -4.82 -5.89
C THR A 572 18.66 -5.09 -4.79
N PRO A 573 18.44 -6.06 -3.89
CA PRO A 573 19.43 -6.41 -2.88
C PRO A 573 20.69 -7.01 -3.52
N SER A 574 21.86 -6.74 -2.95
CA SER A 574 23.10 -7.41 -3.35
C SER A 574 23.15 -8.84 -2.79
N ALA A 575 23.77 -9.73 -3.53
CA ALA A 575 23.98 -11.13 -3.20
C ALA A 575 25.47 -11.50 -3.33
N PRO A 576 25.96 -12.63 -2.77
CA PRO A 576 25.23 -13.69 -2.07
C PRO A 576 24.69 -13.24 -0.70
N VAL A 577 23.63 -13.90 -0.23
CA VAL A 577 22.99 -13.60 1.07
C VAL A 577 23.09 -14.79 2.02
N GLY A 578 23.03 -14.52 3.33
CA GLY A 578 23.02 -15.57 4.34
C GLY A 578 21.73 -16.40 4.32
N PRO A 579 21.75 -17.60 4.95
CA PRO A 579 20.55 -18.37 5.18
C PRO A 579 19.53 -17.56 5.98
N PHE A 580 18.29 -17.97 5.83
CA PHE A 580 17.11 -17.27 6.30
C PHE A 580 16.76 -17.85 7.68
N VAL A 581 16.44 -17.03 8.67
CA VAL A 581 16.18 -17.51 10.04
C VAL A 581 14.85 -18.26 10.14
N THR A 582 14.74 -19.20 11.06
CA THR A 582 13.50 -19.94 11.27
C THR A 582 12.43 -19.06 11.93
N PRO A 583 11.13 -19.28 11.64
CA PRO A 583 10.05 -18.70 12.43
C PRO A 583 10.23 -19.02 13.92
N GLY A 584 10.00 -18.04 14.78
CA GLY A 584 10.28 -18.16 16.20
C GLY A 584 10.37 -16.82 16.91
N LYS A 585 10.83 -16.87 18.17
CA LYS A 585 11.05 -15.71 19.02
C LYS A 585 12.53 -15.32 18.99
N TYR A 586 12.79 -14.04 18.81
CA TYR A 586 14.11 -13.43 18.78
C TYR A 586 14.14 -12.24 19.74
N THR A 587 15.33 -11.91 20.23
CA THR A 587 15.54 -10.68 21.01
C THR A 587 16.29 -9.67 20.16
N VAL A 588 15.68 -8.51 19.95
CA VAL A 588 16.34 -7.35 19.33
C VAL A 588 16.92 -6.50 20.44
N ARG A 589 18.23 -6.28 20.37
CA ARG A 589 19.00 -5.45 21.30
C ARG A 589 19.50 -4.22 20.58
N PHE A 590 19.02 -3.05 20.98
CA PHE A 590 19.58 -1.77 20.56
C PHE A 590 20.57 -1.26 21.60
N THR A 591 21.80 -0.98 21.19
CA THR A 591 22.83 -0.39 22.05
C THR A 591 23.22 0.97 21.51
N VAL A 592 23.18 2.00 22.34
CA VAL A 592 23.58 3.37 21.97
C VAL A 592 24.39 3.99 23.10
N ASP A 593 25.60 4.47 22.77
CA ASP A 593 26.55 5.06 23.73
C ASP A 593 26.68 4.27 25.06
N GLY A 594 26.74 2.93 24.94
CA GLY A 594 26.89 2.00 26.06
C GLY A 594 25.60 1.63 26.82
N ARG A 595 24.44 2.17 26.44
CA ARG A 595 23.14 1.82 27.01
C ARG A 595 22.38 0.85 26.12
N THR A 596 21.73 -0.13 26.74
CA THR A 596 21.07 -1.23 26.04
C THR A 596 19.56 -1.23 26.25
N PHE A 597 18.82 -1.46 25.18
CA PHE A 597 17.37 -1.60 25.15
C PHE A 597 17.01 -2.89 24.42
N GLU A 598 16.10 -3.67 24.98
CA GLU A 598 15.69 -4.95 24.39
C GLU A 598 14.18 -4.98 24.11
N ARG A 599 13.83 -5.65 23.01
CA ARG A 599 12.46 -5.97 22.64
C ARG A 599 12.39 -7.38 22.07
N LEU A 600 11.28 -8.05 22.32
CA LEU A 600 10.97 -9.33 21.70
C LEU A 600 10.52 -9.08 20.25
N LEU A 601 11.07 -9.84 19.31
CA LEU A 601 10.64 -9.93 17.93
C LEU A 601 10.06 -11.32 17.68
N THR A 602 8.88 -11.38 17.06
CA THR A 602 8.30 -12.64 16.61
C THR A 602 8.41 -12.72 15.09
N VAL A 603 9.01 -13.79 14.59
CA VAL A 603 9.07 -14.12 13.16
C VAL A 603 8.06 -15.22 12.87
N ARG A 604 7.14 -15.00 11.93
CA ARG A 604 6.19 -16.00 11.43
C ARG A 604 6.53 -16.45 10.02
N MET A 605 6.04 -17.63 9.67
CA MET A 605 6.08 -18.12 8.29
C MET A 605 5.12 -17.31 7.40
N ASP A 606 5.42 -17.18 6.10
CA ASP A 606 4.43 -16.76 5.11
C ASP A 606 3.19 -17.69 5.21
N PRO A 607 2.00 -17.18 5.56
CA PRO A 607 0.79 -17.99 5.74
C PRO A 607 0.36 -18.78 4.49
N ARG A 608 0.85 -18.40 3.30
CA ARG A 608 0.58 -19.12 2.05
C ARG A 608 1.40 -20.41 1.93
N VAL A 609 2.51 -20.53 2.65
CA VAL A 609 3.42 -21.69 2.58
C VAL A 609 2.93 -22.81 3.50
N GLN A 610 2.80 -24.02 2.95
CA GLN A 610 2.27 -25.21 3.64
C GLN A 610 3.35 -26.19 4.12
N ILE A 611 4.58 -25.73 4.37
CA ILE A 611 5.69 -26.57 4.85
C ILE A 611 5.47 -26.96 6.33
N ASN A 612 5.69 -28.23 6.68
CA ASN A 612 5.65 -28.66 8.07
C ASN A 612 6.96 -28.32 8.81
N ALA A 613 6.90 -28.34 10.15
CA ALA A 613 8.03 -27.94 10.99
C ALA A 613 9.28 -28.84 10.82
N ALA A 614 9.11 -30.14 10.58
CA ALA A 614 10.22 -31.07 10.41
C ALA A 614 11.00 -30.82 9.11
N ASP A 615 10.27 -30.55 8.02
CA ASP A 615 10.86 -30.24 6.72
C ASP A 615 11.54 -28.86 6.71
N LEU A 616 10.97 -27.89 7.41
CA LEU A 616 11.59 -26.57 7.60
C LEU A 616 12.86 -26.67 8.45
N GLN A 617 12.87 -27.53 9.47
CA GLN A 617 14.05 -27.81 10.27
C GLN A 617 15.15 -28.45 9.42
N LEU A 618 14.82 -29.43 8.57
CA LEU A 618 15.77 -30.02 7.62
C LEU A 618 16.33 -28.97 6.65
N GLN A 619 15.49 -28.09 6.10
CA GLN A 619 15.97 -26.99 5.26
C GLN A 619 16.97 -26.11 5.99
N THR A 620 16.63 -25.72 7.22
CA THR A 620 17.49 -24.85 8.05
C THR A 620 18.81 -25.52 8.34
N GLU A 621 18.79 -26.78 8.78
CA GLU A 621 19.98 -27.56 9.10
C GLU A 621 20.95 -27.64 7.92
N PHE A 622 20.47 -28.08 6.75
CA PHE A 622 21.31 -28.23 5.57
C PHE A 622 21.80 -26.88 5.01
N SER A 623 21.00 -25.82 5.15
CA SER A 623 21.42 -24.47 4.76
C SER A 623 22.52 -23.93 5.67
N MET A 624 22.40 -24.16 6.99
CA MET A 624 23.43 -23.79 7.96
C MET A 624 24.70 -24.62 7.79
N ARG A 625 24.59 -25.92 7.46
CA ARG A 625 25.75 -26.76 7.10
C ARG A 625 26.49 -26.21 5.89
N SER A 626 25.77 -25.84 4.83
CA SER A 626 26.37 -25.21 3.65
C SER A 626 27.05 -23.88 3.99
N TYR A 627 26.36 -23.01 4.72
CA TYR A 627 26.86 -21.71 5.14
C TYR A 627 28.12 -21.83 6.04
N ASN A 628 28.10 -22.74 7.00
CA ASN A 628 29.26 -23.01 7.87
C ASN A 628 30.42 -23.64 7.08
N GLY A 629 30.12 -24.47 6.08
CA GLY A 629 31.09 -25.00 5.12
C GLY A 629 31.83 -23.87 4.38
N TYR A 630 31.09 -22.88 3.89
CA TYR A 630 31.64 -21.66 3.30
C TYR A 630 32.53 -20.89 4.30
N LEU A 631 32.03 -20.61 5.51
CA LEU A 631 32.75 -19.82 6.51
C LEU A 631 34.08 -20.46 6.92
N ALA A 632 34.10 -21.78 7.09
CA ALA A 632 35.32 -22.51 7.41
C ALA A 632 36.35 -22.44 6.27
N LEU A 633 35.92 -22.44 5.01
CA LEU A 633 36.81 -22.22 3.87
C LEU A 633 37.27 -20.76 3.75
N GLN A 634 36.40 -19.80 4.12
CA GLN A 634 36.75 -18.39 4.12
C GLN A 634 37.89 -18.10 5.09
N LYS A 635 37.87 -18.72 6.28
CA LYS A 635 38.99 -18.64 7.22
C LYS A 635 40.29 -19.17 6.62
N ILE A 636 40.24 -20.30 5.90
CA ILE A 636 41.43 -20.85 5.22
C ILE A 636 41.91 -19.89 4.12
N ARG A 637 40.99 -19.26 3.39
CA ARG A 637 41.33 -18.27 2.36
C ARG A 637 42.06 -17.07 2.95
N GLU A 638 41.56 -16.52 4.06
CA GLU A 638 42.18 -15.41 4.79
C GLU A 638 43.57 -15.80 5.31
N ASP A 639 43.73 -17.02 5.85
CA ASP A 639 45.04 -17.53 6.27
C ASP A 639 46.02 -17.64 5.08
N ILE A 640 45.55 -18.09 3.91
CA ILE A 640 46.36 -18.17 2.68
C ILE A 640 46.74 -16.77 2.20
N GLU A 641 45.81 -15.82 2.23
CA GLU A 641 46.03 -14.43 1.83
C GLU A 641 47.11 -13.77 2.71
N ALA A 642 47.00 -13.92 4.03
CA ALA A 642 48.02 -13.47 4.97
C ALA A 642 49.38 -14.13 4.68
N ALA A 643 49.42 -15.44 4.46
CA ALA A 643 50.65 -16.16 4.14
C ALA A 643 51.28 -15.74 2.80
N LEU A 644 50.48 -15.28 1.83
CA LEU A 644 50.97 -14.75 0.55
C LEU A 644 51.50 -13.32 0.68
N ALA A 645 50.89 -12.51 1.55
CA ALA A 645 51.34 -11.15 1.86
C ALA A 645 52.74 -11.14 2.50
N ASP A 646 53.11 -12.20 3.23
CA ASP A 646 54.45 -12.38 3.84
C ASP A 646 55.58 -12.69 2.82
N ASN A 647 55.33 -12.54 1.52
CA ASN A 647 56.28 -12.80 0.43
C ASN A 647 56.99 -14.17 0.53
N PRO A 648 56.25 -15.28 0.55
CA PRO A 648 56.83 -16.61 0.67
C PRO A 648 57.65 -16.97 -0.59
N ALA A 649 58.55 -17.94 -0.44
CA ALA A 649 59.34 -18.48 -1.56
C ALA A 649 58.44 -18.84 -2.77
N ALA A 650 58.94 -18.68 -3.98
CA ALA A 650 58.16 -18.83 -5.21
C ALA A 650 57.43 -20.18 -5.33
N SER A 651 58.04 -21.26 -4.84
CA SER A 651 57.42 -22.60 -4.78
C SER A 651 56.19 -22.63 -3.86
N LYS A 652 56.31 -22.09 -2.64
CA LYS A 652 55.21 -21.98 -1.67
C LYS A 652 54.12 -21.05 -2.20
N ARG A 653 54.48 -19.90 -2.79
CA ARG A 653 53.54 -18.98 -3.45
C ARG A 653 52.72 -19.68 -4.53
N LYS A 654 53.37 -20.47 -5.40
CA LYS A 654 52.69 -21.23 -6.47
C LYS A 654 51.70 -22.24 -5.89
N THR A 655 52.10 -22.99 -4.87
CA THR A 655 51.23 -23.98 -4.21
C THR A 655 50.03 -23.33 -3.52
N LEU A 656 50.26 -22.24 -2.77
CA LEU A 656 49.20 -21.49 -2.08
C LEU A 656 48.19 -20.90 -3.07
N THR A 657 48.67 -20.30 -4.16
CA THR A 657 47.81 -19.73 -5.21
C THR A 657 46.99 -20.81 -5.92
N ALA A 658 47.59 -21.98 -6.16
CA ALA A 658 46.88 -23.12 -6.75
C ALA A 658 45.80 -23.69 -5.82
N LEU A 659 46.04 -23.74 -4.51
CA LEU A 659 45.04 -24.17 -3.53
C LEU A 659 43.92 -23.15 -3.36
N TRP A 660 44.25 -21.85 -3.32
CA TRP A 660 43.28 -20.77 -3.26
C TRP A 660 42.30 -20.86 -4.44
N GLY A 661 42.82 -20.88 -5.66
CA GLY A 661 42.01 -20.74 -6.88
C GLY A 661 42.05 -19.32 -7.44
N ARG A 662 41.13 -19.00 -8.36
CA ARG A 662 41.06 -17.68 -9.00
C ARG A 662 39.82 -16.92 -8.54
N GLY A 663 39.97 -15.62 -8.31
CA GLY A 663 38.88 -14.70 -7.99
C GLY A 663 38.26 -14.90 -6.61
N ALA A 664 37.19 -14.14 -6.37
CA ALA A 664 36.27 -14.34 -5.25
C ALA A 664 35.06 -15.17 -5.71
N PRO A 665 34.40 -15.93 -4.82
CA PRO A 665 33.15 -16.60 -5.16
C PRO A 665 32.02 -15.56 -5.27
N GLY A 666 31.29 -15.54 -6.39
CA GLY A 666 30.14 -14.67 -6.62
C GLY A 666 28.80 -15.29 -6.22
N ASP A 667 27.68 -14.64 -6.57
CA ASP A 667 26.34 -15.19 -6.37
C ASP A 667 25.92 -16.10 -7.55
N PRO A 668 25.74 -17.41 -7.34
CA PRO A 668 25.40 -18.31 -8.42
C PRO A 668 23.93 -18.22 -8.83
N ASP A 669 23.68 -17.94 -10.12
CA ASP A 669 22.36 -18.07 -10.73
C ASP A 669 22.00 -19.55 -10.93
N ILE A 670 21.07 -20.07 -10.13
CA ILE A 670 20.67 -21.49 -10.17
C ILE A 670 19.87 -21.89 -11.41
N VAL A 671 19.30 -20.92 -12.14
CA VAL A 671 18.46 -21.17 -13.33
C VAL A 671 19.34 -21.27 -14.58
N TYR A 672 20.28 -20.34 -14.74
CA TYR A 672 21.08 -20.24 -15.96
C TYR A 672 22.51 -20.77 -15.81
N SER A 673 23.05 -20.85 -14.59
CA SER A 673 24.40 -21.37 -14.37
C SER A 673 24.40 -22.88 -14.11
N SER A 674 25.34 -23.59 -14.74
CA SER A 674 25.69 -24.96 -14.37
C SER A 674 26.94 -24.99 -13.49
N ILE A 675 26.91 -25.84 -12.46
CA ILE A 675 28.08 -26.09 -11.60
C ILE A 675 28.38 -27.59 -11.60
N TYR A 676 29.66 -27.93 -11.61
CA TYR A 676 30.12 -29.33 -11.64
C TYR A 676 30.87 -29.67 -10.35
N ALA A 677 30.66 -30.87 -9.83
CA ALA A 677 31.52 -31.40 -8.77
C ALA A 677 32.94 -31.62 -9.33
N ALA A 678 33.96 -31.29 -8.52
CA ALA A 678 35.35 -31.60 -8.82
C ALA A 678 35.87 -32.67 -7.84
N PRO A 679 36.79 -33.55 -8.26
CA PRO A 679 37.52 -34.41 -7.35
C PRO A 679 38.24 -33.57 -6.28
N ALA A 680 38.33 -34.09 -5.05
CA ALA A 680 38.88 -33.34 -3.92
C ALA A 680 40.35 -32.92 -4.11
N GLU A 681 41.09 -33.62 -4.97
CA GLU A 681 42.48 -33.31 -5.34
C GLU A 681 42.58 -32.12 -6.30
N GLN A 682 41.57 -31.92 -7.13
CA GLN A 682 41.50 -30.86 -8.15
C GLN A 682 40.73 -29.62 -7.66
N GLU A 683 40.02 -29.75 -6.54
CA GLU A 683 39.23 -28.67 -5.96
C GLU A 683 40.12 -27.55 -5.37
N THR A 684 39.61 -26.32 -5.47
CA THR A 684 40.22 -25.10 -4.91
C THR A 684 39.34 -24.51 -3.81
N ILE A 685 39.89 -23.67 -2.94
CA ILE A 685 39.13 -22.99 -1.88
C ILE A 685 37.98 -22.17 -2.50
N THR A 686 38.29 -21.28 -3.45
CA THR A 686 37.28 -20.44 -4.11
C THR A 686 36.26 -21.29 -4.87
N GLY A 687 36.71 -22.34 -5.57
CA GLY A 687 35.84 -23.24 -6.31
C GLY A 687 34.86 -24.02 -5.41
N LEU A 688 35.28 -24.41 -4.21
CA LEU A 688 34.42 -25.08 -3.24
C LEU A 688 33.51 -24.09 -2.49
N GLN A 689 34.00 -22.89 -2.17
CA GLN A 689 33.17 -21.80 -1.64
C GLN A 689 32.00 -21.48 -2.59
N TYR A 690 32.27 -21.35 -3.89
CA TYR A 690 31.23 -21.11 -4.89
C TYR A 690 30.20 -22.25 -4.95
N LYS A 691 30.62 -23.52 -4.77
CA LYS A 691 29.71 -24.68 -4.68
C LYS A 691 28.84 -24.65 -3.42
N PHE A 692 29.39 -24.24 -2.28
CA PHE A 692 28.59 -24.04 -1.06
C PHE A 692 27.58 -22.91 -1.23
N LEU A 693 27.93 -21.80 -1.89
CA LEU A 693 26.98 -20.75 -2.23
C LEU A 693 25.88 -21.27 -3.18
N TYR A 694 26.26 -22.06 -4.19
CA TYR A 694 25.31 -22.65 -5.14
C TYR A 694 24.29 -23.53 -4.43
N ILE A 695 24.75 -24.48 -3.61
CA ILE A 695 23.83 -25.38 -2.92
C ILE A 695 23.02 -24.63 -1.85
N LEU A 696 23.57 -23.57 -1.24
CA LEU A 696 22.82 -22.70 -0.35
C LEU A 696 21.65 -22.02 -1.10
N ASN A 697 21.89 -21.46 -2.29
CA ASN A 697 20.83 -20.89 -3.13
C ASN A 697 19.79 -21.94 -3.54
N VAL A 698 20.20 -23.17 -3.88
CA VAL A 698 19.28 -24.28 -4.18
C VAL A 698 18.38 -24.59 -2.97
N LEU A 699 18.99 -24.76 -1.78
CA LEU A 699 18.27 -25.08 -0.54
C LEU A 699 17.33 -23.95 -0.10
N GLN A 700 17.74 -22.70 -0.38
CA GLN A 700 17.01 -21.50 -0.02
C GLN A 700 16.14 -20.98 -1.17
N SER A 701 15.94 -21.69 -2.27
CA SER A 701 15.17 -21.18 -3.43
C SER A 701 13.67 -21.07 -3.17
N ALA A 702 13.14 -21.94 -2.31
CA ALA A 702 11.75 -21.97 -1.86
C ALA A 702 11.68 -22.39 -0.40
N ASP A 703 10.59 -22.13 0.29
CA ASP A 703 10.34 -22.68 1.62
C ASP A 703 9.69 -24.07 1.48
N ALA A 704 10.53 -25.04 1.14
CA ALA A 704 10.15 -26.42 0.86
C ALA A 704 11.17 -27.40 1.47
N ARG A 705 10.74 -28.65 1.66
CA ARG A 705 11.63 -29.74 2.06
C ARG A 705 12.81 -29.85 1.09
N PRO A 706 14.07 -29.89 1.56
CA PRO A 706 15.22 -30.15 0.70
C PRO A 706 15.07 -31.48 -0.04
N THR A 707 15.44 -31.49 -1.32
CA THR A 707 15.48 -32.74 -2.09
C THR A 707 16.60 -33.65 -1.59
N SER A 708 16.46 -34.96 -1.78
CA SER A 708 17.51 -35.92 -1.40
C SER A 708 18.80 -35.69 -2.18
N GLN A 709 18.71 -35.16 -3.42
CA GLN A 709 19.84 -34.74 -4.23
C GLN A 709 20.56 -33.54 -3.59
N ALA A 710 19.81 -32.52 -3.15
CA ALA A 710 20.40 -31.35 -2.52
C ALA A 710 21.09 -31.69 -1.20
N MET A 711 20.46 -32.52 -0.36
CA MET A 711 21.06 -32.99 0.90
C MET A 711 22.35 -33.79 0.66
N ARG A 712 22.35 -34.74 -0.29
CA ARG A 712 23.55 -35.49 -0.66
C ARG A 712 24.66 -34.60 -1.22
N ALA A 713 24.31 -33.55 -1.96
CA ALA A 713 25.29 -32.59 -2.46
C ALA A 713 26.00 -31.88 -1.31
N VAL A 714 25.28 -31.43 -0.27
CA VAL A 714 25.90 -30.82 0.93
C VAL A 714 26.86 -31.80 1.59
N GLU A 715 26.44 -33.05 1.81
CA GLU A 715 27.29 -34.09 2.42
C GLU A 715 28.56 -34.35 1.59
N GLN A 716 28.44 -34.37 0.27
CA GLN A 716 29.58 -34.52 -0.63
C GLN A 716 30.53 -33.31 -0.54
N LEU A 717 29.99 -32.08 -0.51
CA LEU A 717 30.81 -30.87 -0.38
C LEU A 717 31.55 -30.81 0.96
N GLU A 718 30.94 -31.25 2.06
CA GLU A 718 31.60 -31.36 3.37
C GLU A 718 32.73 -32.39 3.37
N GLN A 719 32.57 -33.53 2.70
CA GLN A 719 33.65 -34.51 2.54
C GLN A 719 34.84 -33.89 1.77
N THR A 720 34.55 -33.19 0.67
CA THR A 720 35.56 -32.46 -0.11
C THR A 720 36.23 -31.37 0.74
N GLN A 721 35.46 -30.65 1.55
CA GLN A 721 35.95 -29.62 2.46
C GLN A 721 36.93 -30.20 3.49
N GLN A 722 36.60 -31.36 4.08
CA GLN A 722 37.49 -32.04 5.04
C GLN A 722 38.79 -32.48 4.38
N ALA A 723 38.74 -33.02 3.16
CA ALA A 723 39.93 -33.39 2.40
C ALA A 723 40.80 -32.16 2.06
N LEU A 724 40.17 -31.06 1.67
CA LEU A 724 40.84 -29.80 1.37
C LEU A 724 41.47 -29.17 2.62
N ALA A 725 40.77 -29.18 3.75
CA ALA A 725 41.31 -28.73 5.03
C ALA A 725 42.55 -29.53 5.46
N LYS A 726 42.58 -30.85 5.23
CA LYS A 726 43.78 -31.68 5.47
C LYS A 726 44.94 -31.29 4.55
N ARG A 727 44.67 -31.02 3.26
CA ARG A 727 45.68 -30.51 2.31
C ARG A 727 46.26 -29.17 2.79
N TRP A 728 45.40 -28.27 3.28
CA TRP A 728 45.83 -27.00 3.87
C TRP A 728 46.73 -27.20 5.09
N GLN A 729 46.32 -28.04 6.04
CA GLN A 729 47.12 -28.32 7.25
C GLN A 729 48.49 -28.92 6.93
N ALA A 730 48.60 -29.74 5.88
CA ALA A 730 49.88 -30.29 5.45
C ALA A 730 50.84 -29.25 4.80
N MET A 731 50.32 -28.08 4.41
CA MET A 731 51.10 -26.99 3.79
C MET A 731 51.51 -25.88 4.78
N ARG A 732 50.86 -25.85 5.95
CA ARG A 732 51.17 -24.95 7.06
C ARG A 732 52.41 -25.46 7.79
#